data_AF-A0A845RKS8-F1
#
_entry.id   AF-A0A845RKS8-F1
#
_cell.length_a   1.000
_cell.length_b   1.000
_cell.length_c   1.000
_cell.angle_alpha   90.00
_cell.angle_beta   90.00
_cell.angle_gamma   90.00
#
_symmetry.space_group_name_H-M   'P 1'
#
loop_
_entity.id
_entity.type
_entity.pdbx_description
1 polymer ?
#
loop_
_entity_poly.entity_id
_entity_poly.type
_entity_poly.pdbx_seq_one_letter_code
_entity_poly.pdbx_strand_id
1 'polypeptide(L)'
;MKRYAKRYLFVLLTLILCLGSFVPEAFASTISTHRISGDTRYTTAANIAKEGWSGGSQWAIIACGSNFPDALTSTPLATKYNAPILLTEKDSLTEVTKSTLTTLGTKNVYIVGGTSVVSTTVETQLKSMGISVTRLFGSDRYNTSVEIAQRIGNTSGKLVVAPGGDYPNALSVSSYAGKKQIPIILVDKSTISDSLKQYLANKSIQQTYVIGNTTEISDSIVNALPNPTRIQSSDRYATNLAVLEAFESDYVFSNTFLATGNNFADALAGSAYAAKLGAPIILTGKTLDSRINTYFTAISTSVAQLNILGGEAAIATTLVNGYLGIETTGTLTAKEIFTKVSPSVVYIETYDSSGNALGSGSGFIVDASGKVATNYHVIEGSYSAKVKTASGTSYDVQKVLSYNAVTDLAILKISATGLTAVSLGDSSLIETGDNIYAIGNPFGLENTISNGLISTKSRDINETTYIQISAPISSGSSGGALVDEQGKVIGITAAVYYGGQNLNFAVPINLLTPMLSENINKTLPEILPAVYSVFANMASYIQNAYGTNVIAGQTIKYTVAVTAYQGNTDTSHDESAFIVFTVTPETDAAESDILDNHFNAYLVWLETMLNDLQTRYSSNVFSGGMYYGDKFYIIFDNWDGSVQYWY
;
A
#
# COMPACT_ATOMS: atom_id res chain seq x y z
N MET A 1 48.04 -3.86 44.33
CA MET A 1 47.80 -3.29 42.98
C MET A 1 46.87 -4.12 42.08
N LYS A 2 46.96 -5.46 42.02
CA LYS A 2 46.11 -6.28 41.11
C LYS A 2 44.60 -6.35 41.44
N ARG A 3 44.17 -6.03 42.67
CA ARG A 3 42.74 -6.06 43.09
C ARG A 3 41.93 -4.82 42.70
N TYR A 4 42.59 -3.69 42.42
CA TYR A 4 41.93 -2.44 42.04
C TYR A 4 41.73 -2.31 40.53
N ALA A 5 42.63 -2.88 39.72
CA ALA A 5 42.53 -2.83 38.25
C ALA A 5 41.26 -3.52 37.69
N LYS A 6 40.78 -4.61 38.32
CA LYS A 6 39.55 -5.29 37.88
C LYS A 6 38.27 -4.48 38.17
N ARG A 7 38.24 -3.67 39.24
CA ARG A 7 37.07 -2.83 39.55
C ARG A 7 36.98 -1.61 38.63
N TYR A 8 38.12 -1.01 38.26
CA TYR A 8 38.13 0.07 37.27
C TYR A 8 37.78 -0.42 35.86
N LEU A 9 38.22 -1.62 35.46
CA LEU A 9 37.83 -2.19 34.17
C LEU A 9 36.33 -2.50 34.08
N PHE A 10 35.70 -2.93 35.18
CA PHE A 10 34.26 -3.22 35.23
C PHE A 10 33.41 -1.95 35.24
N VAL A 11 33.87 -0.89 35.92
CA VAL A 11 33.20 0.43 35.92
C VAL A 11 33.39 1.14 34.58
N LEU A 12 34.55 0.99 33.91
CA LEU A 12 34.77 1.54 32.58
C LEU A 12 33.94 0.81 31.50
N LEU A 13 33.79 -0.52 31.60
CA LEU A 13 32.93 -1.29 30.69
C LEU A 13 31.43 -0.96 30.88
N THR A 14 30.97 -0.75 32.12
CA THR A 14 29.58 -0.35 32.38
C THR A 14 29.29 1.10 31.97
N LEU A 15 30.26 2.01 32.07
CA LEU A 15 30.10 3.36 31.51
C LEU A 15 30.03 3.35 29.97
N ILE A 16 30.81 2.49 29.31
CA ILE A 16 30.78 2.37 27.84
C ILE A 16 29.50 1.66 27.36
N LEU A 17 28.94 0.74 28.14
CA LEU A 17 27.65 0.09 27.86
C LEU A 17 26.42 0.99 28.14
N CYS A 18 26.53 2.01 29.00
CA CYS A 18 25.48 3.01 29.22
C CYS A 18 25.57 4.26 28.32
N LEU A 19 26.63 4.39 27.52
CA LEU A 19 26.79 5.45 26.51
C LEU A 19 26.41 4.99 25.09
N GLY A 20 26.09 3.71 24.90
CA GLY A 20 25.49 3.20 23.68
C GLY A 20 23.97 3.28 23.74
N SER A 21 23.38 4.00 22.79
CA SER A 21 21.93 4.11 22.48
C SER A 21 21.11 5.24 23.11
N PHE A 22 21.64 6.47 23.08
CA PHE A 22 20.82 7.59 22.62
C PHE A 22 21.23 7.93 21.19
N VAL A 23 20.72 7.17 20.23
CA VAL A 23 20.57 7.70 18.88
C VAL A 23 19.38 8.65 19.01
N PRO A 24 19.54 9.97 18.90
CA PRO A 24 18.37 10.82 18.74
C PRO A 24 17.65 10.27 17.50
N GLU A 25 16.40 9.86 17.65
CA GLU A 25 15.52 9.64 16.51
C GLU A 25 15.64 10.92 15.67
N ALA A 26 16.36 10.83 14.56
CA ALA A 26 16.37 11.89 13.58
C ALA A 26 14.91 11.95 13.12
N PHE A 27 14.16 12.92 13.62
CA PHE A 27 12.89 13.29 13.03
C PHE A 27 13.19 13.59 11.57
N ALA A 28 12.93 12.62 10.69
CA ALA A 28 13.00 12.86 9.26
C ALA A 28 12.01 14.01 9.01
N SER A 29 12.51 15.19 8.64
CA SER A 29 11.62 16.30 8.32
C SER A 29 10.85 15.88 7.07
N THR A 30 9.57 15.57 7.25
CA THR A 30 8.70 15.22 6.14
C THR A 30 8.54 16.44 5.25
N ILE A 31 8.96 16.34 3.99
CA ILE A 31 8.73 17.37 2.98
C ILE A 31 7.22 17.58 2.87
N SER A 32 6.74 18.80 3.17
CA SER A 32 5.33 19.15 2.99
C SER A 32 5.05 19.30 1.49
N THR A 33 3.93 18.76 1.00
CA THR A 33 3.50 18.95 -0.38
C THR A 33 2.33 19.91 -0.45
N HIS A 34 2.37 20.82 -1.42
CA HIS A 34 1.28 21.77 -1.66
C HIS A 34 0.99 21.86 -3.17
N ARG A 35 -0.21 21.48 -3.59
CA ARG A 35 -0.59 21.52 -5.01
C ARG A 35 -1.37 22.79 -5.32
N ILE A 36 -0.88 23.54 -6.31
CA ILE A 36 -1.54 24.73 -6.83
C ILE A 36 -2.06 24.42 -8.24
N SER A 37 -3.37 24.24 -8.34
CA SER A 37 -4.02 23.83 -9.58
C SER A 37 -5.44 24.36 -9.69
N GLY A 38 -6.02 24.33 -10.89
CA GLY A 38 -7.45 24.40 -11.11
C GLY A 38 -7.85 23.57 -12.34
N ASP A 39 -9.15 23.56 -12.65
CA ASP A 39 -9.71 22.72 -13.74
C ASP A 39 -9.14 23.06 -15.12
N THR A 40 -8.61 24.28 -15.28
CA THR A 40 -8.01 24.76 -16.52
C THR A 40 -6.69 25.48 -16.22
N ARG A 41 -5.85 25.63 -17.24
CA ARG A 41 -4.62 26.46 -17.17
C ARG A 41 -4.87 27.89 -16.71
N TYR A 42 -6.04 28.46 -17.05
CA TYR A 42 -6.43 29.81 -16.63
C TYR A 42 -6.70 29.85 -15.13
N THR A 43 -7.41 28.84 -14.62
CA THR A 43 -7.69 28.68 -13.19
C THR A 43 -6.43 28.38 -12.40
N THR A 44 -5.54 27.52 -12.92
CA THR A 44 -4.22 27.27 -12.29
C THR A 44 -3.40 28.54 -12.20
N ALA A 45 -3.26 29.31 -13.30
CA ALA A 45 -2.54 30.58 -13.29
C ALA A 45 -3.16 31.60 -12.31
N ALA A 46 -4.50 31.65 -12.23
CA ALA A 46 -5.20 32.49 -11.26
C ALA A 46 -4.94 32.06 -9.81
N ASN A 47 -4.92 30.76 -9.51
CA ASN A 47 -4.64 30.25 -8.17
C ASN A 47 -3.19 30.53 -7.75
N ILE A 48 -2.23 30.32 -8.65
CA ILE A 48 -0.83 30.73 -8.46
C ILE A 48 -0.72 32.23 -8.17
N ALA A 49 -1.45 33.06 -8.92
CA ALA A 49 -1.42 34.51 -8.73
C ALA A 49 -2.02 34.93 -7.38
N LYS A 50 -3.15 34.35 -6.96
CA LYS A 50 -3.79 34.64 -5.68
C LYS A 50 -2.92 34.23 -4.49
N GLU A 51 -2.24 33.10 -4.59
CA GLU A 51 -1.35 32.64 -3.53
C GLU A 51 -0.05 33.45 -3.50
N GLY A 52 0.64 33.57 -4.63
CA GLY A 52 1.91 34.29 -4.72
C GLY A 52 1.79 35.79 -4.48
N TRP A 53 0.61 36.38 -4.66
CA TRP A 53 0.32 37.81 -4.45
C TRP A 53 -0.92 38.03 -3.59
N SER A 54 -1.02 37.30 -2.47
CA SER A 54 -2.12 37.42 -1.51
C SER A 54 -2.35 38.84 -0.96
N GLY A 55 -1.29 39.66 -0.89
CA GLY A 55 -1.36 41.10 -0.55
C GLY A 55 -1.76 42.02 -1.71
N GLY A 56 -2.12 41.47 -2.88
CA GLY A 56 -2.40 42.19 -4.11
C GLY A 56 -1.17 42.42 -5.00
N SER A 57 -1.42 42.84 -6.24
CA SER A 57 -0.38 43.28 -7.18
C SER A 57 -0.89 44.36 -8.12
N GLN A 58 -0.18 45.49 -8.15
CA GLN A 58 -0.47 46.65 -9.02
C GLN A 58 -0.18 46.36 -10.51
N TRP A 59 0.57 45.31 -10.80
CA TRP A 59 1.01 44.92 -12.13
C TRP A 59 0.62 43.47 -12.42
N ALA A 60 0.28 43.15 -13.66
CA ALA A 60 0.18 41.77 -14.13
C ALA A 60 0.74 41.63 -15.54
N ILE A 61 1.19 40.44 -15.89
CA ILE A 61 1.53 40.06 -17.26
C ILE A 61 0.41 39.18 -17.80
N ILE A 62 -0.09 39.49 -19.00
CA ILE A 62 -1.12 38.72 -19.70
C ILE A 62 -0.48 38.03 -20.89
N ALA A 63 -0.59 36.71 -20.92
CA ALA A 63 -0.14 35.85 -22.01
C ALA A 63 -1.29 34.98 -22.53
N CYS A 64 -1.21 34.57 -23.80
CA CYS A 64 -2.17 33.63 -24.36
C CYS A 64 -2.09 32.27 -23.61
N GLY A 65 -3.20 31.60 -23.36
CA GLY A 65 -3.20 30.27 -22.74
C GLY A 65 -2.97 29.14 -23.74
N SER A 66 -3.26 29.36 -25.03
CA SER A 66 -3.27 28.31 -26.06
C SER A 66 -2.09 28.37 -27.04
N ASN A 67 -1.50 29.55 -27.28
CA ASN A 67 -0.28 29.73 -28.08
C ASN A 67 0.63 30.83 -27.50
N PHE A 68 1.62 30.43 -26.70
CA PHE A 68 2.37 31.35 -25.82
C PHE A 68 3.90 31.18 -25.80
N PRO A 69 4.56 30.81 -26.92
CA PRO A 69 6.03 30.85 -26.96
C PRO A 69 6.58 32.26 -26.69
N ASP A 70 5.80 33.29 -27.02
CA ASP A 70 6.13 34.70 -26.81
C ASP A 70 6.31 35.06 -25.33
N ALA A 71 5.64 34.33 -24.42
CA ALA A 71 5.63 34.64 -23.00
C ALA A 71 6.73 33.93 -22.19
N LEU A 72 7.46 32.98 -22.79
CA LEU A 72 8.48 32.17 -22.10
C LEU A 72 9.56 32.98 -21.40
N THR A 73 9.85 34.19 -21.91
CA THR A 73 10.88 35.07 -21.38
C THR A 73 10.34 36.14 -20.45
N SER A 74 9.07 36.05 -20.04
CA SER A 74 8.39 37.06 -19.22
C SER A 74 8.74 37.00 -17.75
N THR A 75 9.30 35.89 -17.24
CA THR A 75 9.56 35.72 -15.79
C THR A 75 10.45 36.82 -15.19
N PRO A 76 11.55 37.27 -15.82
CA PRO A 76 12.32 38.40 -15.30
C PRO A 76 11.56 39.73 -15.33
N LEU A 77 10.72 39.94 -16.35
CA LEU A 77 9.82 41.10 -16.41
C LEU A 77 8.77 41.04 -15.30
N ALA A 78 8.19 39.88 -15.04
CA ALA A 78 7.19 39.65 -14.00
C ALA A 78 7.78 39.99 -12.63
N THR A 79 8.98 39.48 -12.36
CA THR A 79 9.70 39.70 -11.10
C THR A 79 10.07 41.17 -10.91
N LYS A 80 10.48 41.87 -11.99
CA LYS A 80 10.80 43.32 -11.95
C LYS A 80 9.65 44.16 -11.40
N TYR A 81 8.41 43.82 -11.79
CA TYR A 81 7.21 44.55 -11.40
C TYR A 81 6.47 43.90 -10.21
N ASN A 82 7.04 42.85 -9.60
CA ASN A 82 6.36 42.02 -8.61
C ASN A 82 4.95 41.63 -9.09
N ALA A 83 4.86 41.11 -10.30
CA ALA A 83 3.64 40.86 -11.04
C ALA A 83 3.43 39.35 -11.27
N PRO A 84 2.20 38.81 -11.13
CA PRO A 84 1.88 37.49 -11.63
C PRO A 84 1.86 37.45 -13.16
N ILE A 85 2.07 36.25 -13.70
CA ILE A 85 1.74 35.93 -15.09
C ILE A 85 0.38 35.25 -15.09
N LEU A 86 -0.60 35.90 -15.71
CA LEU A 86 -1.97 35.40 -15.89
C LEU A 86 -2.20 35.05 -17.35
N LEU A 87 -3.11 34.10 -17.59
CA LEU A 87 -3.41 33.58 -18.92
C LEU A 87 -4.76 34.06 -19.42
N THR A 88 -4.90 34.22 -20.74
CA THR A 88 -6.14 34.60 -21.43
C THR A 88 -6.38 33.72 -22.64
N GLU A 89 -7.63 33.58 -23.07
CA GLU A 89 -7.89 33.09 -24.43
C GLU A 89 -7.49 34.17 -25.44
N LYS A 90 -7.30 33.76 -26.70
CA LYS A 90 -6.91 34.68 -27.78
C LYS A 90 -7.85 35.88 -27.90
N ASP A 91 -9.15 35.62 -27.90
CA ASP A 91 -10.18 36.63 -28.21
C ASP A 91 -11.04 37.02 -27.02
N SER A 92 -10.75 36.47 -25.84
CA SER A 92 -11.53 36.74 -24.64
C SER A 92 -10.70 36.65 -23.37
N LEU A 93 -10.74 37.71 -22.57
CA LEU A 93 -10.27 37.69 -21.20
C LEU A 93 -11.24 36.82 -20.38
N THR A 94 -10.76 35.66 -19.94
CA THR A 94 -11.57 34.70 -19.20
C THR A 94 -12.08 35.30 -17.89
N GLU A 95 -13.23 34.83 -17.42
CA GLU A 95 -13.85 35.38 -16.20
C GLU A 95 -12.97 35.17 -14.95
N VAL A 96 -12.28 34.03 -14.90
CA VAL A 96 -11.31 33.74 -13.83
C VAL A 96 -10.13 34.72 -13.85
N THR A 97 -9.65 35.13 -15.03
CA THR A 97 -8.57 36.11 -15.14
C THR A 97 -9.05 37.52 -14.81
N LYS A 98 -10.26 37.92 -15.26
CA LYS A 98 -10.88 39.20 -14.89
C LYS A 98 -11.04 39.34 -13.37
N SER A 99 -11.67 38.34 -12.75
CA SER A 99 -11.90 38.34 -11.30
C SER A 99 -10.59 38.35 -10.52
N THR A 100 -9.56 37.66 -11.01
CA THR A 100 -8.23 37.66 -10.38
C THR A 100 -7.54 39.02 -10.47
N LEU A 101 -7.56 39.68 -11.64
CA LEU A 101 -7.03 41.05 -11.79
C LEU A 101 -7.72 42.04 -10.85
N THR A 102 -9.05 41.94 -10.71
CA THR A 102 -9.82 42.77 -9.77
C THR A 102 -9.44 42.46 -8.32
N THR A 103 -9.35 41.17 -7.95
CA THR A 103 -8.98 40.71 -6.60
C THR A 103 -7.60 41.21 -6.19
N LEU A 104 -6.64 41.18 -7.13
CA LEU A 104 -5.28 41.66 -6.89
C LEU A 104 -5.16 43.19 -6.89
N GLY A 105 -6.22 43.92 -7.25
CA GLY A 105 -6.19 45.37 -7.36
C GLY A 105 -5.27 45.86 -8.48
N THR A 106 -5.13 45.09 -9.55
CA THR A 106 -4.20 45.38 -10.66
C THR A 106 -4.60 46.66 -11.41
N LYS A 107 -3.62 47.53 -11.67
CA LYS A 107 -3.80 48.82 -12.37
C LYS A 107 -3.03 48.91 -13.68
N ASN A 108 -1.99 48.09 -13.85
CA ASN A 108 -1.15 48.10 -15.04
C ASN A 108 -0.95 46.68 -15.55
N VAL A 109 -1.01 46.50 -16.86
CA VAL A 109 -0.82 45.20 -17.52
C VAL A 109 0.17 45.30 -18.67
N TYR A 110 1.09 44.34 -18.72
CA TYR A 110 1.80 44.00 -19.94
C TYR A 110 1.11 42.86 -20.67
N ILE A 111 0.60 43.10 -21.88
CA ILE A 111 0.24 42.01 -22.79
C ILE A 111 1.51 41.57 -23.50
N VAL A 112 1.83 40.29 -23.44
CA VAL A 112 2.97 39.71 -24.16
C VAL A 112 2.47 38.93 -25.36
N GLY A 113 2.98 39.30 -26.54
CA GLY A 113 2.62 38.72 -27.82
C GLY A 113 1.78 39.65 -28.69
N GLY A 114 1.84 39.38 -30.00
CA GLY A 114 1.11 40.13 -31.02
C GLY A 114 -0.40 39.93 -30.95
N THR A 115 -1.14 40.69 -31.78
CA THR A 115 -2.60 40.60 -31.86
C THR A 115 -3.09 39.26 -32.44
N SER A 116 -2.22 38.49 -33.08
CA SER A 116 -2.52 37.14 -33.58
C SER A 116 -2.71 36.10 -32.46
N VAL A 117 -2.13 36.34 -31.28
CA VAL A 117 -2.18 35.43 -30.11
C VAL A 117 -2.97 36.00 -28.93
N VAL A 118 -2.98 37.32 -28.76
CA VAL A 118 -3.85 38.02 -27.80
C VAL A 118 -4.47 39.21 -28.52
N SER A 119 -5.72 39.11 -28.94
CA SER A 119 -6.32 40.10 -29.84
C SER A 119 -6.58 41.44 -29.17
N THR A 120 -6.96 42.42 -29.97
CA THR A 120 -7.35 43.76 -29.51
C THR A 120 -8.63 43.72 -28.67
N THR A 121 -9.44 42.67 -28.78
CA THR A 121 -10.62 42.43 -27.92
C THR A 121 -10.21 42.30 -26.46
N VAL A 122 -9.21 41.46 -26.17
CA VAL A 122 -8.67 41.28 -24.80
C VAL A 122 -8.12 42.59 -24.26
N GLU A 123 -7.37 43.33 -25.09
CA GLU A 123 -6.84 44.64 -24.72
C GLU A 123 -7.94 45.65 -24.39
N THR A 124 -9.03 45.65 -25.16
CA THR A 124 -10.20 46.51 -24.91
C THR A 124 -10.91 46.11 -23.62
N GLN A 125 -11.06 44.82 -23.35
CA GLN A 125 -11.63 44.31 -22.10
C GLN A 125 -10.82 44.75 -20.88
N LEU A 126 -9.48 44.66 -20.93
CA LEU A 126 -8.60 45.14 -19.86
C LEU A 126 -8.75 46.65 -19.65
N LYS A 127 -8.73 47.45 -20.72
CA LYS A 127 -8.93 48.91 -20.65
C LYS A 127 -10.29 49.28 -20.07
N SER A 128 -11.35 48.52 -20.39
CA SER A 128 -12.70 48.75 -19.85
C SER A 128 -12.78 48.49 -18.35
N MET A 129 -11.88 47.68 -17.79
CA MET A 129 -11.72 47.48 -16.35
C MET A 129 -10.95 48.63 -15.67
N GLY A 130 -10.56 49.68 -16.41
CA GLY A 130 -9.76 50.79 -15.90
C GLY A 130 -8.27 50.45 -15.72
N ILE A 131 -7.78 49.41 -16.40
CA ILE A 131 -6.37 48.99 -16.35
C ILE A 131 -5.60 49.67 -17.47
N SER A 132 -4.43 50.23 -17.14
CA SER A 132 -3.47 50.74 -18.13
C SER A 132 -2.76 49.57 -18.81
N VAL A 133 -2.81 49.50 -20.14
CA VAL A 133 -2.28 48.36 -20.90
C VAL A 133 -1.14 48.78 -21.82
N THR A 134 -0.02 48.07 -21.74
CA THR A 134 1.10 48.15 -22.70
C THR A 134 1.32 46.78 -23.34
N ARG A 135 1.49 46.73 -24.66
CA ARG A 135 1.76 45.49 -25.38
C ARG A 135 3.24 45.39 -25.73
N LEU A 136 3.85 44.23 -25.45
CA LEU A 136 5.22 43.88 -25.81
C LEU A 136 5.17 42.77 -26.86
N PHE A 137 5.61 43.06 -28.08
CA PHE A 137 5.53 42.12 -29.20
C PHE A 137 6.56 42.45 -30.28
N GLY A 138 7.02 41.42 -30.97
CA GLY A 138 7.77 41.51 -32.22
C GLY A 138 7.06 40.77 -33.36
N SER A 139 7.72 40.64 -34.50
CA SER A 139 7.21 39.87 -35.65
C SER A 139 7.07 38.37 -35.38
N ASP A 140 7.81 37.86 -34.39
CA ASP A 140 7.82 36.47 -33.95
C ASP A 140 8.26 36.38 -32.48
N ARG A 141 8.37 35.16 -31.96
CA ARG A 141 8.79 34.88 -30.57
C ARG A 141 10.21 35.37 -30.25
N TYR A 142 11.10 35.37 -31.24
CA TYR A 142 12.49 35.78 -31.08
C TYR A 142 12.56 37.29 -30.86
N ASN A 143 11.91 38.05 -31.75
CA ASN A 143 11.81 39.50 -31.64
C ASN A 143 11.00 39.94 -30.41
N THR A 144 9.91 39.22 -30.08
CA THR A 144 9.15 39.48 -28.85
C THR A 144 10.01 39.32 -27.60
N SER A 145 10.89 38.32 -27.56
CA SER A 145 11.80 38.12 -26.43
C SER A 145 12.81 39.27 -26.26
N VAL A 146 13.24 39.90 -27.38
CA VAL A 146 14.10 41.09 -27.35
C VAL A 146 13.35 42.30 -26.80
N GLU A 147 12.09 42.52 -27.19
CA GLU A 147 11.25 43.61 -26.66
C GLU A 147 11.02 43.48 -25.15
N ILE A 148 10.80 42.25 -24.67
CA ILE A 148 10.72 41.97 -23.23
C ILE A 148 12.05 42.28 -22.54
N ALA A 149 13.18 41.87 -23.14
CA ALA A 149 14.52 42.16 -22.62
C ALA A 149 14.82 43.67 -22.52
N GLN A 150 14.42 44.45 -23.53
CA GLN A 150 14.53 45.90 -23.50
C GLN A 150 13.73 46.51 -22.34
N ARG A 151 12.52 46.01 -22.08
CA ARG A 151 11.67 46.48 -20.97
C ARG A 151 12.22 46.11 -19.59
N ILE A 152 12.89 44.96 -19.46
CA ILE A 152 13.60 44.55 -18.24
C ILE A 152 14.74 45.54 -17.95
N GLY A 153 15.49 45.99 -18.96
CA GLY A 153 16.42 47.12 -18.83
C GLY A 153 17.83 46.69 -18.43
N ASN A 154 18.38 47.27 -17.35
CA ASN A 154 19.79 47.06 -16.98
C ASN A 154 20.04 45.60 -16.63
N THR A 155 20.86 44.95 -17.44
CA THR A 155 21.36 43.61 -17.19
C THR A 155 22.57 43.76 -16.28
N SER A 156 22.74 42.90 -15.28
CA SER A 156 23.97 42.87 -14.46
C SER A 156 25.19 42.40 -15.28
N GLY A 157 25.37 42.88 -16.50
CA GLY A 157 26.27 42.37 -17.54
C GLY A 157 25.88 41.00 -18.07
N LYS A 158 24.75 40.41 -17.67
CA LYS A 158 24.39 39.01 -17.93
C LYS A 158 23.24 38.88 -18.93
N LEU A 159 23.29 37.84 -19.75
CA LEU A 159 22.22 37.46 -20.68
C LEU A 159 22.00 35.95 -20.59
N VAL A 160 20.75 35.51 -20.73
CA VAL A 160 20.40 34.11 -20.99
C VAL A 160 19.90 34.00 -22.43
N VAL A 161 20.36 32.97 -23.13
CA VAL A 161 19.88 32.59 -24.46
C VAL A 161 19.35 31.15 -24.41
N ALA A 162 18.17 30.93 -25.00
CA ALA A 162 17.51 29.62 -25.07
C ALA A 162 16.87 29.41 -26.45
N PRO A 163 16.65 28.16 -26.91
CA PRO A 163 16.01 27.93 -28.20
C PRO A 163 14.54 28.33 -28.17
N GLY A 164 14.04 29.00 -29.22
CA GLY A 164 12.62 29.35 -29.32
C GLY A 164 11.72 28.20 -29.78
N GLY A 165 12.31 27.11 -30.29
CA GLY A 165 11.62 25.88 -30.69
C GLY A 165 11.34 24.91 -29.54
N ASP A 166 12.15 24.93 -28.48
CA ASP A 166 12.00 24.05 -27.31
C ASP A 166 11.88 24.86 -26.01
N TYR A 167 10.64 25.01 -25.53
CA TYR A 167 10.31 25.83 -24.37
C TYR A 167 10.90 25.39 -23.02
N PRO A 168 11.13 24.09 -22.72
CA PRO A 168 11.62 23.67 -21.41
C PRO A 168 12.98 24.26 -21.06
N ASN A 169 13.82 24.56 -22.05
CA ASN A 169 15.13 25.17 -21.83
C ASN A 169 15.00 26.60 -21.28
N ALA A 170 14.13 27.42 -21.87
CA ALA A 170 13.85 28.76 -21.37
C ALA A 170 13.19 28.73 -19.98
N LEU A 171 12.27 27.78 -19.77
CA LEU A 171 11.59 27.59 -18.50
C LEU A 171 12.55 27.15 -17.38
N SER A 172 13.51 26.28 -17.68
CA SER A 172 14.45 25.70 -16.71
C SER A 172 15.30 26.74 -15.99
N VAL A 173 15.62 27.84 -16.66
CA VAL A 173 16.43 28.94 -16.12
C VAL A 173 15.58 30.13 -15.68
N SER A 174 14.27 30.07 -15.87
CA SER A 174 13.38 31.24 -15.74
C SER A 174 13.32 31.79 -14.31
N SER A 175 13.30 30.92 -13.29
CA SER A 175 13.23 31.38 -11.89
C SER A 175 14.55 32.03 -11.44
N TYR A 176 15.69 31.45 -11.81
CA TYR A 176 17.01 32.06 -11.59
C TYR A 176 17.16 33.40 -12.32
N ALA A 177 16.84 33.41 -13.61
CA ALA A 177 16.88 34.63 -14.41
C ALA A 177 15.95 35.71 -13.83
N GLY A 178 14.78 35.33 -13.33
CA GLY A 178 13.86 36.23 -12.66
C GLY A 178 14.43 36.82 -11.37
N LYS A 179 14.93 35.95 -10.47
CA LYS A 179 15.58 36.34 -9.21
C LYS A 179 16.76 37.29 -9.44
N LYS A 180 17.58 37.02 -10.46
CA LYS A 180 18.79 37.79 -10.78
C LYS A 180 18.53 38.96 -11.73
N GLN A 181 17.29 39.16 -12.18
CA GLN A 181 16.90 40.18 -13.15
C GLN A 181 17.73 40.09 -14.46
N ILE A 182 17.97 38.87 -14.92
CA ILE A 182 18.70 38.58 -16.16
C ILE A 182 17.68 38.37 -17.28
N PRO A 183 17.75 39.11 -18.41
CA PRO A 183 16.89 38.85 -19.54
C PRO A 183 17.13 37.49 -20.18
N ILE A 184 16.05 36.90 -20.67
CA ILE A 184 16.08 35.69 -21.50
C ILE A 184 15.72 36.11 -22.92
N ILE A 185 16.56 35.76 -23.89
CA ILE A 185 16.28 35.97 -25.31
C ILE A 185 16.21 34.61 -26.00
N LEU A 186 15.19 34.42 -26.82
CA LEU A 186 15.01 33.22 -27.63
C LEU A 186 15.81 33.35 -28.93
N VAL A 187 16.43 32.26 -29.37
CA VAL A 187 17.13 32.19 -30.66
C VAL A 187 16.66 30.99 -31.48
N ASP A 188 16.83 31.10 -32.80
CA ASP A 188 16.71 29.97 -33.71
C ASP A 188 18.05 29.23 -33.81
N LYS A 189 18.02 27.99 -34.32
CA LYS A 189 19.18 27.08 -34.36
C LYS A 189 20.42 27.67 -35.01
N SER A 190 20.23 28.39 -36.11
CA SER A 190 21.32 28.85 -36.96
C SER A 190 21.21 30.32 -37.34
N THR A 191 20.28 31.06 -36.74
CA THR A 191 20.01 32.46 -37.11
C THR A 191 19.92 33.36 -35.88
N ILE A 192 20.74 34.42 -35.86
CA ILE A 192 20.61 35.53 -34.91
C ILE A 192 19.79 36.63 -35.59
N SER A 193 18.67 37.03 -34.98
CA SER A 193 17.84 38.14 -35.46
C SER A 193 18.59 39.48 -35.40
N ASP A 194 18.27 40.40 -36.30
CA ASP A 194 18.88 41.74 -36.28
C ASP A 194 18.53 42.51 -34.99
N SER A 195 17.35 42.25 -34.41
CA SER A 195 16.96 42.77 -33.10
C SER A 195 17.90 42.29 -31.98
N LEU A 196 18.34 41.03 -31.99
CA LEU A 196 19.32 40.52 -31.03
C LEU A 196 20.69 41.14 -31.28
N LYS A 197 21.15 41.27 -32.54
CA LYS A 197 22.42 41.96 -32.85
C LYS A 197 22.41 43.39 -32.31
N GLN A 198 21.33 44.13 -32.56
CA GLN A 198 21.17 45.49 -32.07
C GLN A 198 21.11 45.55 -30.54
N TYR A 199 20.42 44.60 -29.90
CA TYR A 199 20.38 44.49 -28.45
C TYR A 199 21.79 44.28 -27.86
N LEU A 200 22.58 43.36 -28.43
CA LEU A 200 23.95 43.08 -28.01
C LEU A 200 24.89 44.27 -28.24
N ALA A 201 24.72 45.02 -29.34
CA ALA A 201 25.53 46.20 -29.62
C ALA A 201 25.24 47.35 -28.64
N ASN A 202 23.99 47.48 -28.18
CA ASN A 202 23.55 48.57 -27.30
C ASN A 202 23.71 48.26 -25.81
N LYS A 203 24.06 47.02 -25.45
CA LYS A 203 24.17 46.56 -24.05
C LYS A 203 25.57 46.00 -23.79
N SER A 204 26.19 46.42 -22.69
CA SER A 204 27.48 45.85 -22.25
C SER A 204 27.24 44.47 -21.60
N ILE A 205 27.10 43.44 -22.43
CA ILE A 205 26.99 42.05 -21.98
C ILE A 205 28.39 41.47 -21.77
N GLN A 206 28.66 41.05 -20.53
CA GLN A 206 29.92 40.50 -20.04
C GLN A 206 29.88 38.97 -19.95
N GLN A 207 28.70 38.38 -19.89
CA GLN A 207 28.51 36.93 -19.78
C GLN A 207 27.18 36.53 -20.40
N THR A 208 27.20 35.50 -21.24
CA THR A 208 25.99 34.87 -21.80
C THR A 208 25.88 33.43 -21.33
N TYR A 209 24.74 33.04 -20.77
CA TYR A 209 24.43 31.63 -20.49
C TYR A 209 23.55 31.09 -21.61
N VAL A 210 23.99 30.02 -22.26
CA VAL A 210 23.26 29.37 -23.36
C VAL A 210 22.64 28.09 -22.83
N ILE A 211 21.31 28.03 -22.73
CA ILE A 211 20.58 26.86 -22.23
C ILE A 211 20.03 26.08 -23.42
N GLY A 212 20.53 24.86 -23.61
CA GLY A 212 20.13 23.99 -24.73
C GLY A 212 21.31 23.44 -25.50
N ASN A 213 21.07 22.35 -26.21
CA ASN A 213 22.12 21.57 -26.85
C ASN A 213 22.48 22.06 -28.26
N THR A 214 23.51 21.45 -28.86
CA THR A 214 24.01 21.83 -30.20
C THR A 214 23.01 21.57 -31.34
N THR A 215 22.03 20.68 -31.14
CA THR A 215 20.99 20.40 -32.12
C THR A 215 19.93 21.50 -32.18
N GLU A 216 19.79 22.26 -31.08
CA GLU A 216 18.81 23.33 -30.89
C GLU A 216 19.40 24.73 -31.07
N ILE A 217 20.66 24.92 -30.66
CA ILE A 217 21.44 26.16 -30.86
C ILE A 217 22.82 25.75 -31.35
N SER A 218 23.15 26.06 -32.60
CA SER A 218 24.45 25.70 -33.19
C SER A 218 25.62 26.47 -32.56
N ASP A 219 26.83 25.90 -32.64
CA ASP A 219 28.04 26.54 -32.09
C ASP A 219 28.38 27.85 -32.81
N SER A 220 27.95 28.03 -34.07
CA SER A 220 28.06 29.31 -34.76
C SER A 220 27.29 30.43 -34.04
N ILE A 221 26.12 30.12 -33.47
CA ILE A 221 25.33 31.09 -32.70
C ILE A 221 26.01 31.37 -31.38
N VAL A 222 26.48 30.32 -30.69
CA VAL A 222 27.16 30.46 -29.40
C VAL A 222 28.42 31.30 -29.51
N ASN A 223 29.26 31.04 -30.52
CA ASN A 223 30.51 31.77 -30.74
C ASN A 223 30.29 33.25 -31.12
N ALA A 224 29.09 33.62 -31.55
CA ALA A 224 28.73 35.01 -31.84
C ALA A 224 28.20 35.77 -30.61
N LEU A 225 27.99 35.10 -29.47
CA LEU A 225 27.49 35.71 -28.23
C LEU A 225 28.66 36.20 -27.35
N PRO A 226 28.49 37.27 -26.56
CA PRO A 226 29.52 37.75 -25.65
C PRO A 226 29.79 36.77 -24.51
N ASN A 227 31.04 36.29 -24.39
CA ASN A 227 31.53 35.38 -23.35
C ASN A 227 30.52 34.26 -23.01
N PRO A 228 30.29 33.31 -23.93
CA PRO A 228 29.23 32.32 -23.79
C PRO A 228 29.65 31.15 -22.88
N THR A 229 28.73 30.70 -22.04
CA THR A 229 28.83 29.44 -21.28
C THR A 229 27.58 28.63 -21.55
N ARG A 230 27.74 27.46 -22.18
CA ARG A 230 26.62 26.58 -22.52
C ARG A 230 26.33 25.61 -21.37
N ILE A 231 25.06 25.52 -20.99
CA ILE A 231 24.52 24.51 -20.06
C ILE A 231 23.58 23.62 -20.87
N GLN A 232 23.91 22.34 -20.97
CA GLN A 232 23.18 21.37 -21.81
C GLN A 232 23.28 19.97 -21.23
N SER A 233 22.32 19.11 -21.58
CA SER A 233 22.38 17.68 -21.31
C SER A 233 21.63 16.88 -22.39
N SER A 234 21.40 15.59 -22.15
CA SER A 234 20.82 14.65 -23.13
C SER A 234 19.38 14.96 -23.52
N ASP A 235 18.60 15.56 -22.61
CA ASP A 235 17.20 15.92 -22.83
C ASP A 235 16.78 17.12 -21.95
N ARG A 236 15.50 17.51 -22.06
CA ARG A 236 14.91 18.65 -21.34
C ARG A 236 14.98 18.52 -19.81
N TYR A 237 14.83 17.31 -19.27
CA TYR A 237 14.83 17.07 -17.83
C TYR A 237 16.26 17.10 -17.30
N ALA A 238 17.19 16.47 -18.01
CA ALA A 238 18.59 16.51 -17.65
C ALA A 238 19.19 17.93 -17.81
N THR A 239 18.73 18.71 -18.79
CA THR A 239 19.12 20.12 -18.95
C THR A 239 18.56 20.96 -17.81
N ASN A 240 17.32 20.70 -17.37
CA ASN A 240 16.78 21.34 -16.17
C ASN A 240 17.64 21.07 -14.93
N LEU A 241 18.00 19.81 -14.67
CA LEU A 241 18.89 19.47 -13.55
C LEU A 241 20.26 20.16 -13.65
N ALA A 242 20.88 20.17 -14.83
CA ALA A 242 22.16 20.85 -15.05
C ALA A 242 22.08 22.37 -14.79
N VAL A 243 20.94 23.01 -15.11
CA VAL A 243 20.70 24.42 -14.77
C VAL A 243 20.55 24.61 -13.26
N LEU A 244 19.85 23.70 -12.57
CA LEU A 244 19.68 23.78 -11.13
C LEU A 244 21.02 23.61 -10.39
N GLU A 245 21.86 22.68 -10.84
CA GLU A 245 23.22 22.45 -10.31
C GLU A 245 24.15 23.64 -10.59
N ALA A 246 24.14 24.20 -11.81
CA ALA A 246 24.99 25.33 -12.18
C ALA A 246 24.72 26.60 -11.35
N PHE A 247 23.51 26.73 -10.81
CA PHE A 247 23.06 27.90 -10.04
C PHE A 247 22.61 27.53 -8.62
N GLU A 248 23.04 26.38 -8.08
CA GLU A 248 22.57 25.84 -6.81
C GLU A 248 22.67 26.84 -5.65
N SER A 249 23.84 27.48 -5.51
CA SER A 249 24.11 28.47 -4.45
C SER A 249 23.20 29.71 -4.49
N ASP A 250 22.51 29.93 -5.61
CA ASP A 250 21.61 31.05 -5.80
C ASP A 250 20.14 30.69 -5.55
N TYR A 251 19.80 29.44 -5.25
CA TYR A 251 18.42 29.01 -4.99
C TYR A 251 18.09 28.93 -3.49
N VAL A 252 16.82 29.16 -3.17
CA VAL A 252 16.24 28.89 -1.86
C VAL A 252 15.46 27.58 -1.95
N PHE A 253 16.12 26.46 -1.64
CA PHE A 253 15.52 25.12 -1.77
C PHE A 253 14.38 24.83 -0.79
N SER A 254 14.27 25.59 0.31
CA SER A 254 13.23 25.39 1.31
C SER A 254 11.82 25.46 0.73
N ASN A 255 11.65 26.24 -0.35
CA ASN A 255 10.45 26.25 -1.19
C ASN A 255 10.87 25.79 -2.59
N THR A 256 10.65 24.52 -2.91
CA THR A 256 10.96 23.97 -4.24
C THR A 256 9.68 23.83 -5.06
N PHE A 257 9.75 24.08 -6.36
CA PHE A 257 8.60 23.91 -7.27
C PHE A 257 8.80 22.70 -8.18
N LEU A 258 7.72 21.97 -8.45
CA LEU A 258 7.67 20.88 -9.41
C LEU A 258 6.65 21.22 -10.49
N ALA A 259 7.06 21.14 -11.75
CA ALA A 259 6.20 21.38 -12.91
C ALA A 259 6.39 20.30 -13.99
N THR A 260 5.39 20.09 -14.85
CA THR A 260 5.55 19.16 -15.97
C THR A 260 6.43 19.78 -17.07
N GLY A 261 7.27 18.96 -17.70
CA GLY A 261 8.06 19.35 -18.88
C GLY A 261 7.40 19.00 -20.22
N ASN A 262 6.17 18.46 -20.20
CA ASN A 262 5.42 18.05 -21.40
C ASN A 262 4.48 19.15 -21.94
N ASN A 263 3.99 20.01 -21.05
CA ASN A 263 3.30 21.26 -21.35
C ASN A 263 3.84 22.34 -20.39
N PHE A 264 3.46 23.61 -20.57
CA PHE A 264 4.15 24.68 -19.84
C PHE A 264 3.26 25.82 -19.35
N ALA A 265 1.94 25.76 -19.50
CA ALA A 265 1.07 26.85 -19.08
C ALA A 265 1.15 27.07 -17.56
N ASP A 266 1.04 25.99 -16.79
CA ASP A 266 1.12 26.02 -15.32
C ASP A 266 2.53 26.41 -14.86
N ALA A 267 3.56 25.89 -15.52
CA ALA A 267 4.95 26.16 -15.22
C ALA A 267 5.33 27.62 -15.52
N LEU A 268 4.81 28.21 -16.60
CA LEU A 268 5.03 29.61 -16.96
C LEU A 268 4.41 30.56 -15.93
N ALA A 269 3.17 30.30 -15.48
CA ALA A 269 2.55 31.09 -14.43
C ALA A 269 3.34 30.93 -13.10
N GLY A 270 3.68 29.68 -12.76
CA GLY A 270 4.43 29.36 -11.56
C GLY A 270 5.86 29.86 -11.55
N SER A 271 6.49 30.10 -12.71
CA SER A 271 7.86 30.57 -12.74
C SER A 271 8.05 31.98 -12.21
N ALA A 272 7.05 32.85 -12.37
CA ALA A 272 7.06 34.16 -11.71
C ALA A 272 6.98 34.03 -10.18
N TYR A 273 6.20 33.08 -9.68
CA TYR A 273 6.09 32.83 -8.24
C TYR A 273 7.37 32.21 -7.68
N ALA A 274 7.94 31.20 -8.35
CA ALA A 274 9.21 30.61 -7.99
C ALA A 274 10.34 31.66 -8.00
N ALA A 275 10.40 32.51 -9.03
CA ALA A 275 11.37 33.62 -9.10
C ALA A 275 11.24 34.60 -7.93
N LYS A 276 10.00 34.96 -7.57
CA LYS A 276 9.69 35.85 -6.44
C LYS A 276 10.21 35.28 -5.11
N LEU A 277 10.09 33.96 -4.91
CA LEU A 277 10.62 33.28 -3.73
C LEU A 277 12.12 32.94 -3.84
N GLY A 278 12.74 33.18 -5.00
CA GLY A 278 14.09 32.77 -5.30
C GLY A 278 14.28 31.24 -5.30
N ALA A 279 13.20 30.52 -5.61
CA ALA A 279 13.06 29.08 -5.57
C ALA A 279 13.42 28.38 -6.89
N PRO A 280 13.89 27.13 -6.85
CA PRO A 280 14.10 26.32 -8.05
C PRO A 280 12.78 25.76 -8.60
N ILE A 281 12.75 25.48 -9.91
CA ILE A 281 11.68 24.72 -10.57
C ILE A 281 12.29 23.46 -11.18
N ILE A 282 11.87 22.31 -10.66
CA ILE A 282 12.20 20.99 -11.18
C ILE A 282 11.16 20.61 -12.23
N LEU A 283 11.60 20.20 -13.42
CA LEU A 283 10.74 19.72 -14.49
C LEU A 283 10.66 18.20 -14.48
N THR A 284 9.45 17.66 -14.65
CA THR A 284 9.23 16.19 -14.65
C THR A 284 8.33 15.72 -15.79
N GLY A 285 8.50 14.44 -16.16
CA GLY A 285 7.70 13.74 -17.16
C GLY A 285 6.38 13.20 -16.62
N LYS A 286 5.80 12.22 -17.31
CA LYS A 286 4.61 11.49 -16.84
C LYS A 286 4.94 10.29 -15.93
N THR A 287 6.17 9.82 -16.00
CA THR A 287 6.68 8.65 -15.30
C THR A 287 7.85 9.03 -14.41
N LEU A 288 8.12 8.20 -13.41
CA LEU A 288 9.23 8.41 -12.49
C LEU A 288 10.56 8.37 -13.26
N ASP A 289 11.34 9.45 -13.17
CA ASP A 289 12.67 9.55 -13.75
C ASP A 289 13.72 9.35 -12.65
N SER A 290 14.57 8.34 -12.79
CA SER A 290 15.58 8.01 -11.77
C SER A 290 16.58 9.15 -11.51
N ARG A 291 16.83 10.01 -12.51
CA ARG A 291 17.72 11.17 -12.38
C ARG A 291 17.08 12.24 -11.50
N ILE A 292 15.80 12.53 -11.73
CA ILE A 292 15.02 13.46 -10.91
C ILE A 292 14.88 12.91 -9.49
N ASN A 293 14.64 11.60 -9.34
CA ASN A 293 14.57 10.96 -8.03
C ASN A 293 15.89 11.06 -7.24
N THR A 294 17.01 10.82 -7.92
CA THR A 294 18.35 10.99 -7.35
C THR A 294 18.58 12.45 -6.92
N TYR A 295 18.17 13.40 -7.76
CA TYR A 295 18.28 14.82 -7.45
C TYR A 295 17.43 15.21 -6.23
N PHE A 296 16.17 14.78 -6.16
CA PHE A 296 15.31 14.99 -4.98
C PHE A 296 15.90 14.41 -3.71
N THR A 297 16.48 13.21 -3.79
CA THR A 297 17.17 12.58 -2.64
C THR A 297 18.32 13.46 -2.17
N ALA A 298 19.13 14.00 -3.09
CA ALA A 298 20.27 14.86 -2.77
C ALA A 298 19.85 16.18 -2.10
N ILE A 299 18.74 16.78 -2.53
CA ILE A 299 18.26 18.05 -1.96
C ILE A 299 17.27 17.88 -0.80
N SER A 300 16.87 16.65 -0.46
CA SER A 300 15.75 16.35 0.44
C SER A 300 15.80 17.08 1.80
N THR A 301 16.98 17.19 2.40
CA THR A 301 17.19 17.89 3.69
C THR A 301 17.07 19.40 3.59
N SER A 302 17.16 19.96 2.38
CA SER A 302 17.03 21.40 2.11
C SER A 302 15.62 21.79 1.67
N VAL A 303 14.76 20.83 1.36
CA VAL A 303 13.37 21.08 0.93
C VAL A 303 12.44 20.99 2.13
N ALA A 304 11.78 22.09 2.49
CA ALA A 304 10.74 22.09 3.52
C ALA A 304 9.35 21.91 2.89
N GLN A 305 9.11 22.59 1.76
CA GLN A 305 7.85 22.53 1.02
C GLN A 305 8.11 22.30 -0.48
N LEU A 306 7.41 21.32 -1.05
CA LEU A 306 7.33 21.04 -2.48
C LEU A 306 6.01 21.56 -3.05
N ASN A 307 6.08 22.61 -3.86
CA ASN A 307 4.95 23.23 -4.54
C ASN A 307 4.73 22.61 -5.91
N ILE A 308 3.61 21.93 -6.11
CA ILE A 308 3.28 21.21 -7.34
C ILE A 308 2.41 22.11 -8.21
N LEU A 309 2.89 22.44 -9.40
CA LEU A 309 2.21 23.32 -10.35
C LEU A 309 1.43 22.52 -11.38
N GLY A 310 0.10 22.58 -11.28
CA GLY A 310 -0.81 21.87 -12.18
C GLY A 310 -1.57 20.72 -11.52
N GLY A 311 -2.66 20.31 -12.15
CA GLY A 311 -3.55 19.25 -11.65
C GLY A 311 -2.99 17.83 -11.80
N GLU A 312 -3.75 16.83 -11.36
CA GLU A 312 -3.38 15.41 -11.42
C GLU A 312 -3.02 14.92 -12.83
N ALA A 313 -3.70 15.43 -13.86
CA ALA A 313 -3.41 15.07 -15.25
C ALA A 313 -2.04 15.58 -15.75
N ALA A 314 -1.52 16.65 -15.14
CA ALA A 314 -0.19 17.20 -15.47
C ALA A 314 0.91 16.51 -14.67
N ILE A 315 0.69 16.33 -13.36
CA ILE A 315 1.60 15.65 -12.43
C ILE A 315 0.76 14.82 -11.47
N ALA A 316 0.76 13.50 -11.65
CA ALA A 316 0.02 12.59 -10.77
C ALA A 316 0.61 12.59 -9.35
N THR A 317 -0.24 12.52 -8.33
CA THR A 317 0.18 12.39 -6.93
C THR A 317 1.03 11.13 -6.72
N THR A 318 0.78 10.05 -7.46
CA THR A 318 1.63 8.85 -7.41
C THR A 318 3.06 9.11 -7.87
N LEU A 319 3.24 9.97 -8.89
CA LEU A 319 4.56 10.39 -9.36
C LEU A 319 5.28 11.25 -8.31
N VAL A 320 4.56 12.19 -7.68
CA VAL A 320 5.11 13.03 -6.60
C VAL A 320 5.58 12.15 -5.43
N ASN A 321 4.73 11.25 -4.97
CA ASN A 321 5.05 10.34 -3.89
C ASN A 321 6.23 9.43 -4.22
N GLY A 322 6.33 8.96 -5.47
CA GLY A 322 7.50 8.23 -5.97
C GLY A 322 8.81 9.02 -5.83
N TYR A 323 8.81 10.34 -6.11
CA TYR A 323 9.98 11.20 -5.90
C TYR A 323 10.32 11.47 -4.43
N LEU A 324 9.30 11.45 -3.57
CA LEU A 324 9.46 11.68 -2.13
C LEU A 324 9.75 10.40 -1.35
N GLY A 325 9.85 9.25 -2.03
CA GLY A 325 9.97 7.94 -1.37
C GLY A 325 8.78 7.61 -0.47
N ILE A 326 7.64 8.27 -0.70
CA ILE A 326 6.38 7.99 0.00
C ILE A 326 5.78 6.78 -0.70
N GLU A 327 5.68 5.65 0.00
CA GLU A 327 4.91 4.52 -0.52
C GLU A 327 3.46 4.98 -0.75
N THR A 328 3.07 5.10 -2.03
CA THR A 328 1.70 5.39 -2.38
C THR A 328 0.83 4.21 -1.99
N THR A 329 -0.06 4.40 -1.03
CA THR A 329 -1.24 3.56 -0.79
C THR A 329 -2.24 3.72 -1.94
N GLY A 330 -1.81 3.40 -3.17
CA GLY A 330 -2.72 3.36 -4.32
C GLY A 330 -3.66 2.16 -4.16
N THR A 331 -4.96 2.39 -4.29
CA THR A 331 -5.97 1.33 -4.42
C THR A 331 -5.64 0.48 -5.65
N LEU A 332 -5.21 -0.75 -5.43
CA LEU A 332 -5.05 -1.77 -6.45
C LEU A 332 -6.43 -2.20 -6.95
N THR A 333 -6.54 -2.53 -8.24
CA THR A 333 -7.73 -3.19 -8.76
C THR A 333 -7.85 -4.60 -8.18
N ALA A 334 -9.06 -5.18 -8.15
CA ALA A 334 -9.28 -6.57 -7.71
C ALA A 334 -8.37 -7.58 -8.44
N LYS A 335 -8.09 -7.35 -9.73
CA LYS A 335 -7.18 -8.17 -10.53
C LYS A 335 -5.74 -8.07 -10.02
N GLU A 336 -5.26 -6.86 -9.70
CA GLU A 336 -3.91 -6.63 -9.18
C GLU A 336 -3.76 -7.18 -7.77
N ILE A 337 -4.77 -7.01 -6.92
CA ILE A 337 -4.83 -7.62 -5.59
C ILE A 337 -4.73 -9.14 -5.70
N PHE A 338 -5.57 -9.75 -6.54
CA PHE A 338 -5.53 -11.19 -6.75
C PHE A 338 -4.17 -11.66 -7.26
N THR A 339 -3.60 -11.00 -8.27
CA THR A 339 -2.28 -11.34 -8.83
C THR A 339 -1.17 -11.23 -7.78
N LYS A 340 -1.27 -10.26 -6.88
CA LYS A 340 -0.29 -10.01 -5.81
C LYS A 340 -0.41 -11.02 -4.68
N VAL A 341 -1.63 -11.37 -4.26
CA VAL A 341 -1.89 -12.11 -3.01
C VAL A 341 -2.07 -13.61 -3.24
N SER A 342 -2.72 -14.03 -4.33
CA SER A 342 -3.05 -15.45 -4.56
C SER A 342 -1.86 -16.41 -4.56
N PRO A 343 -0.63 -16.03 -5.00
CA PRO A 343 0.53 -16.92 -4.89
C PRO A 343 0.90 -17.32 -3.45
N SER A 344 0.44 -16.54 -2.46
CA SER A 344 0.72 -16.74 -1.04
C SER A 344 -0.42 -17.45 -0.30
N VAL A 345 -1.59 -17.63 -0.93
CA VAL A 345 -2.75 -18.29 -0.33
C VAL A 345 -2.65 -19.79 -0.58
N VAL A 346 -3.03 -20.59 0.42
CA VAL A 346 -2.86 -22.04 0.42
C VAL A 346 -4.14 -22.76 0.80
N TYR A 347 -4.30 -23.98 0.30
CA TYR A 347 -5.34 -24.91 0.71
C TYR A 347 -4.81 -25.83 1.80
N ILE A 348 -5.60 -26.09 2.84
CA ILE A 348 -5.25 -26.95 3.96
C ILE A 348 -6.25 -28.11 4.01
N GLU A 349 -5.74 -29.33 4.06
CA GLU A 349 -6.55 -30.55 4.23
C GLU A 349 -6.06 -31.29 5.47
N THR A 350 -6.99 -31.69 6.34
CA THR A 350 -6.70 -32.37 7.60
C THR A 350 -7.11 -33.83 7.56
N TYR A 351 -6.41 -34.65 8.33
CA TYR A 351 -6.62 -36.09 8.37
C TYR A 351 -6.62 -36.65 9.79
N ASP A 352 -7.37 -37.74 9.98
CA ASP A 352 -7.35 -38.54 11.19
C ASP A 352 -6.09 -39.42 11.29
N SER A 353 -5.97 -40.21 12.37
CA SER A 353 -4.83 -41.12 12.59
C SER A 353 -4.75 -42.26 11.57
N SER A 354 -5.84 -42.54 10.86
CA SER A 354 -5.95 -43.57 9.83
C SER A 354 -5.67 -43.04 8.43
N GLY A 355 -5.47 -41.71 8.29
CA GLY A 355 -5.23 -41.04 7.02
C GLY A 355 -6.50 -40.68 6.24
N ASN A 356 -7.69 -40.78 6.85
CA ASN A 356 -8.93 -40.32 6.22
C ASN A 356 -9.06 -38.80 6.36
N ALA A 357 -9.56 -38.13 5.33
CA ALA A 357 -9.79 -36.69 5.36
C ALA A 357 -10.88 -36.33 6.37
N LEU A 358 -10.60 -35.35 7.23
CA LEU A 358 -11.51 -34.83 8.24
C LEU A 358 -12.22 -33.56 7.76
N GLY A 359 -11.48 -32.70 7.06
CA GLY A 359 -11.99 -31.43 6.60
C GLY A 359 -10.95 -30.64 5.83
N SER A 360 -11.33 -29.43 5.45
CA SER A 360 -10.46 -28.52 4.73
C SER A 360 -10.73 -27.06 5.03
N GLY A 361 -9.72 -26.26 4.74
CA GLY A 361 -9.74 -24.82 4.90
C GLY A 361 -8.69 -24.15 4.02
N SER A 362 -8.47 -22.88 4.32
CA SER A 362 -7.51 -22.02 3.66
C SER A 362 -6.44 -21.57 4.66
N GLY A 363 -5.36 -21.01 4.13
CA GLY A 363 -4.33 -20.36 4.90
C GLY A 363 -3.58 -19.37 4.02
N PHE A 364 -2.58 -18.71 4.58
CA PHE A 364 -1.63 -17.92 3.80
C PHE A 364 -0.22 -17.97 4.39
N ILE A 365 0.76 -17.88 3.51
CA ILE A 365 2.18 -17.89 3.83
C ILE A 365 2.58 -16.54 4.42
N VAL A 366 3.13 -16.54 5.63
CA VAL A 366 3.54 -15.30 6.36
C VAL A 366 5.04 -15.04 6.30
N ASP A 367 5.86 -16.03 5.93
CA ASP A 367 7.27 -15.83 5.62
C ASP A 367 7.82 -16.84 4.59
N ALA A 368 8.95 -16.50 3.98
CA ALA A 368 9.61 -17.33 2.96
C ALA A 368 10.20 -18.65 3.52
N SER A 369 10.17 -18.85 4.84
CA SER A 369 10.64 -20.06 5.51
C SER A 369 9.56 -21.14 5.63
N GLY A 370 8.33 -20.87 5.19
CA GLY A 370 7.22 -21.83 5.23
C GLY A 370 6.40 -21.77 6.52
N LYS A 371 6.27 -20.58 7.13
CA LYS A 371 5.21 -20.33 8.11
C LYS A 371 3.88 -20.04 7.42
N VAL A 372 2.82 -20.67 7.89
CA VAL A 372 1.46 -20.53 7.34
C VAL A 372 0.51 -20.14 8.45
N ALA A 373 -0.27 -19.07 8.26
CA ALA A 373 -1.34 -18.69 9.18
C ALA A 373 -2.68 -19.26 8.70
N THR A 374 -3.54 -19.65 9.64
CA THR A 374 -4.90 -20.14 9.41
C THR A 374 -5.73 -20.00 10.70
N ASN A 375 -6.99 -20.45 10.68
CA ASN A 375 -7.79 -20.57 11.90
C ASN A 375 -7.44 -21.81 12.72
N TYR A 376 -7.69 -21.78 14.02
CA TYR A 376 -7.47 -22.94 14.88
C TYR A 376 -8.46 -24.06 14.55
N HIS A 377 -9.74 -23.76 14.34
CA HIS A 377 -10.75 -24.77 14.03
C HIS A 377 -10.48 -25.54 12.72
N VAL A 378 -9.67 -24.98 11.80
CA VAL A 378 -9.26 -25.67 10.56
C VAL A 378 -8.38 -26.87 10.86
N ILE A 379 -7.56 -26.80 11.93
CA ILE A 379 -6.62 -27.86 12.33
C ILE A 379 -7.05 -28.62 13.59
N GLU A 380 -8.09 -28.15 14.27
CA GLU A 380 -8.59 -28.74 15.51
C GLU A 380 -8.98 -30.21 15.30
N GLY A 381 -8.63 -31.07 16.27
CA GLY A 381 -8.95 -32.50 16.20
C GLY A 381 -8.13 -33.32 15.19
N SER A 382 -7.29 -32.69 14.36
CA SER A 382 -6.54 -33.39 13.32
C SER A 382 -5.31 -34.11 13.85
N TYR A 383 -5.02 -35.28 13.27
CA TYR A 383 -3.79 -36.02 13.54
C TYR A 383 -2.66 -35.58 12.61
N SER A 384 -2.99 -35.24 11.37
CA SER A 384 -2.04 -34.68 10.40
C SER A 384 -2.74 -33.70 9.46
N ALA A 385 -1.95 -32.87 8.77
CA ALA A 385 -2.48 -31.94 7.78
C ALA A 385 -1.49 -31.73 6.63
N LYS A 386 -2.02 -31.42 5.45
CA LYS A 386 -1.25 -31.04 4.27
C LYS A 386 -1.62 -29.65 3.81
N VAL A 387 -0.61 -28.89 3.40
CA VAL A 387 -0.75 -27.56 2.82
C VAL A 387 -0.41 -27.64 1.34
N LYS A 388 -1.38 -27.32 0.48
CA LYS A 388 -1.19 -27.22 -0.97
C LYS A 388 -1.04 -25.75 -1.36
N THR A 389 0.10 -25.42 -1.97
CA THR A 389 0.41 -24.06 -2.45
C THR A 389 -0.29 -23.75 -3.77
N ALA A 390 -0.33 -22.47 -4.16
CA ALA A 390 -0.88 -22.03 -5.44
C ALA A 390 -0.18 -22.66 -6.68
N SER A 391 1.05 -23.18 -6.53
CA SER A 391 1.74 -23.96 -7.58
C SER A 391 1.22 -25.41 -7.71
N GLY A 392 0.30 -25.83 -6.83
CA GLY A 392 -0.22 -27.19 -6.74
C GLY A 392 0.65 -28.14 -5.90
N THR A 393 1.76 -27.67 -5.35
CA THR A 393 2.68 -28.49 -4.55
C THR A 393 2.13 -28.68 -3.14
N SER A 394 2.09 -29.93 -2.66
CA SER A 394 1.61 -30.27 -1.31
C SER A 394 2.77 -30.55 -0.36
N TYR A 395 2.68 -30.02 0.86
CA TYR A 395 3.66 -30.19 1.93
C TYR A 395 2.97 -30.65 3.21
N ASP A 396 3.57 -31.60 3.91
CA ASP A 396 3.10 -31.99 5.24
C ASP A 396 3.37 -30.88 6.25
N VAL A 397 2.40 -30.65 7.14
CA VAL A 397 2.58 -29.80 8.32
C VAL A 397 3.50 -30.51 9.30
N GLN A 398 4.68 -29.95 9.52
CA GLN A 398 5.68 -30.51 10.43
C GLN A 398 5.32 -30.21 11.88
N LYS A 399 4.92 -28.96 12.14
CA LYS A 399 4.74 -28.41 13.48
C LYS A 399 3.69 -27.30 13.51
N VAL A 400 3.06 -27.15 14.66
CA VAL A 400 2.31 -25.98 15.10
C VAL A 400 3.28 -25.11 15.91
N LEU A 401 3.51 -23.89 15.43
CA LEU A 401 4.41 -22.92 16.04
C LEU A 401 3.72 -22.09 17.10
N SER A 402 2.43 -21.82 16.93
CA SER A 402 1.56 -21.14 17.89
C SER A 402 0.10 -21.42 17.56
N TYR A 403 -0.77 -21.39 18.57
CA TYR A 403 -2.22 -21.40 18.38
C TYR A 403 -2.91 -20.72 19.56
N ASN A 404 -4.12 -20.23 19.31
CA ASN A 404 -5.02 -19.70 20.33
C ASN A 404 -6.45 -20.15 19.98
N ALA A 405 -7.01 -21.01 20.84
CA ALA A 405 -8.35 -21.56 20.66
C ALA A 405 -9.46 -20.53 20.90
N VAL A 406 -9.21 -19.50 21.73
CA VAL A 406 -10.19 -18.43 21.99
C VAL A 406 -10.30 -17.55 20.76
N THR A 407 -9.18 -17.01 20.27
CA THR A 407 -9.18 -16.11 19.10
C THR A 407 -9.25 -16.83 17.76
N ASP A 408 -9.32 -18.16 17.78
CA ASP A 408 -9.38 -19.02 16.59
C ASP A 408 -8.23 -18.79 15.59
N LEU A 409 -6.98 -18.80 16.07
CA LEU A 409 -5.78 -18.57 15.25
C LEU A 409 -4.76 -19.70 15.41
N ALA A 410 -4.06 -20.05 14.32
CA ALA A 410 -2.95 -20.98 14.33
C ALA A 410 -1.84 -20.59 13.34
N ILE A 411 -0.59 -20.90 13.70
CA ILE A 411 0.59 -20.77 12.84
C ILE A 411 1.24 -22.14 12.68
N LEU A 412 1.31 -22.61 11.44
CA LEU A 412 1.86 -23.89 11.03
C LEU A 412 3.24 -23.73 10.41
N LYS A 413 4.04 -24.80 10.44
CA LYS A 413 5.32 -24.91 9.74
C LYS A 413 5.27 -26.05 8.72
N ILE A 414 5.62 -25.74 7.48
CA ILE A 414 5.79 -26.71 6.40
C ILE A 414 7.24 -26.82 5.93
N SER A 415 7.60 -27.92 5.26
CA SER A 415 8.95 -28.19 4.77
C SER A 415 9.26 -27.50 3.42
N ALA A 416 9.09 -26.18 3.35
CA ALA A 416 9.29 -25.40 2.12
C ALA A 416 10.08 -24.12 2.40
N THR A 417 10.84 -23.66 1.41
CA THR A 417 11.60 -22.39 1.45
C THR A 417 11.45 -21.64 0.13
N GLY A 418 11.74 -20.34 0.13
CA GLY A 418 11.61 -19.50 -1.06
C GLY A 418 10.15 -19.21 -1.44
N LEU A 419 9.23 -19.37 -0.49
CA LEU A 419 7.83 -19.08 -0.70
C LEU A 419 7.57 -17.57 -0.77
N THR A 420 6.54 -17.17 -1.50
CA THR A 420 6.05 -15.79 -1.50
C THR A 420 5.18 -15.59 -0.27
N ALA A 421 5.50 -14.59 0.55
CA ALA A 421 4.74 -14.24 1.74
C ALA A 421 3.79 -13.08 1.45
N VAL A 422 2.64 -13.06 2.13
CA VAL A 422 1.75 -11.91 2.13
C VAL A 422 2.38 -10.71 2.84
N SER A 423 1.93 -9.51 2.50
CA SER A 423 2.16 -8.33 3.34
C SER A 423 1.05 -8.24 4.40
N LEU A 424 1.43 -8.11 5.68
CA LEU A 424 0.46 -7.89 6.75
C LEU A 424 0.13 -6.39 6.85
N GLY A 425 -1.15 -6.09 7.05
CA GLY A 425 -1.67 -4.74 7.29
C GLY A 425 -1.85 -4.45 8.78
N ASP A 426 -2.62 -3.41 9.07
CA ASP A 426 -3.00 -3.03 10.44
C ASP A 426 -4.52 -2.94 10.54
N SER A 427 -5.11 -3.94 11.20
CA SER A 427 -6.57 -4.02 11.41
C SER A 427 -7.12 -2.92 12.33
N SER A 428 -6.30 -2.15 13.03
CA SER A 428 -6.76 -1.02 13.83
C SER A 428 -7.09 0.23 13.00
N LEU A 429 -6.59 0.28 11.76
CA LEU A 429 -6.77 1.42 10.84
C LEU A 429 -7.99 1.28 9.92
N ILE A 430 -8.69 0.15 9.99
CA ILE A 430 -9.84 -0.13 9.14
C ILE A 430 -11.07 0.64 9.61
N GLU A 431 -11.90 1.07 8.66
CA GLU A 431 -13.16 1.74 8.92
C GLU A 431 -14.36 1.04 8.27
N THR A 432 -15.53 1.26 8.85
CA THR A 432 -16.77 0.73 8.27
C THR A 432 -17.03 1.40 6.92
N GLY A 433 -17.25 0.59 5.89
CA GLY A 433 -17.41 1.03 4.51
C GLY A 433 -16.17 0.86 3.63
N ASP A 434 -15.00 0.49 4.19
CA ASP A 434 -13.81 0.20 3.39
C ASP A 434 -14.03 -0.99 2.46
N ASN A 435 -13.52 -0.92 1.23
CA ASN A 435 -13.51 -2.04 0.29
C ASN A 435 -12.52 -3.10 0.76
N ILE A 436 -12.97 -4.36 0.70
CA ILE A 436 -12.16 -5.53 1.06
C ILE A 436 -12.30 -6.64 0.03
N TYR A 437 -11.31 -7.52 0.04
CA TYR A 437 -11.29 -8.71 -0.81
C TYR A 437 -10.94 -9.93 0.03
N ALA A 438 -11.74 -10.99 -0.05
CA ALA A 438 -11.43 -12.27 0.55
C ALA A 438 -10.84 -13.20 -0.51
N ILE A 439 -9.70 -13.82 -0.21
CA ILE A 439 -9.02 -14.76 -1.09
C ILE A 439 -8.79 -16.08 -0.34
N GLY A 440 -9.31 -17.18 -0.89
CA GLY A 440 -9.25 -18.51 -0.28
C GLY A 440 -9.61 -19.63 -1.26
N ASN A 441 -9.88 -20.82 -0.72
CA ASN A 441 -10.13 -22.05 -1.47
C ASN A 441 -11.47 -22.72 -1.03
N PRO A 442 -12.64 -22.09 -1.28
CA PRO A 442 -13.94 -22.63 -0.88
C PRO A 442 -14.20 -24.00 -1.52
N PHE A 443 -14.60 -24.99 -0.72
CA PHE A 443 -14.82 -26.39 -1.16
C PHE A 443 -13.65 -27.02 -1.95
N GLY A 444 -12.41 -26.53 -1.74
CA GLY A 444 -11.26 -26.96 -2.54
C GLY A 444 -11.21 -26.41 -3.96
N LEU A 445 -12.11 -25.49 -4.33
CA LEU A 445 -12.01 -24.71 -5.56
C LEU A 445 -10.94 -23.63 -5.40
N GLU A 446 -9.75 -23.96 -5.91
CA GLU A 446 -8.55 -23.19 -5.65
C GLU A 446 -8.63 -21.73 -6.16
N ASN A 447 -8.02 -20.81 -5.41
CA ASN A 447 -7.81 -19.41 -5.79
C ASN A 447 -9.09 -18.63 -6.11
N THR A 448 -10.07 -18.67 -5.22
CA THR A 448 -11.29 -17.86 -5.34
C THR A 448 -11.10 -16.50 -4.70
N ILE A 449 -11.55 -15.43 -5.39
CA ILE A 449 -11.64 -14.07 -4.87
C ILE A 449 -13.09 -13.60 -4.80
N SER A 450 -13.47 -12.97 -3.70
CA SER A 450 -14.73 -12.26 -3.55
C SER A 450 -14.49 -10.85 -3.01
N ASN A 451 -15.36 -9.91 -3.38
CA ASN A 451 -15.28 -8.51 -2.94
C ASN A 451 -16.45 -8.16 -2.02
N GLY A 452 -16.22 -7.19 -1.14
CA GLY A 452 -17.25 -6.69 -0.22
C GLY A 452 -16.75 -5.47 0.55
N LEU A 453 -17.46 -5.13 1.62
CA LEU A 453 -17.15 -4.02 2.51
C LEU A 453 -16.90 -4.50 3.93
N ILE A 454 -16.18 -3.71 4.71
CA ILE A 454 -16.23 -3.79 6.16
C ILE A 454 -17.59 -3.28 6.62
N SER A 455 -18.42 -4.19 7.11
CA SER A 455 -19.76 -3.86 7.61
C SER A 455 -19.72 -3.33 9.04
N THR A 456 -18.78 -3.81 9.87
CA THR A 456 -18.50 -3.28 11.21
C THR A 456 -17.08 -3.71 11.60
N LYS A 457 -16.26 -2.75 12.06
CA LYS A 457 -14.85 -3.02 12.40
C LYS A 457 -14.61 -3.88 13.64
N SER A 458 -15.60 -3.97 14.53
CA SER A 458 -15.51 -4.72 15.79
C SER A 458 -16.87 -5.27 16.19
N ARG A 459 -16.97 -6.60 16.30
CA ARG A 459 -18.12 -7.34 16.84
C ARG A 459 -17.60 -8.39 17.82
N ASP A 460 -17.99 -8.28 19.08
CA ASP A 460 -17.63 -9.28 20.08
C ASP A 460 -18.66 -10.40 20.08
N ILE A 461 -18.19 -11.63 19.85
CA ILE A 461 -18.98 -12.86 19.84
C ILE A 461 -18.21 -13.90 20.65
N ASN A 462 -18.80 -14.43 21.72
CA ASN A 462 -18.21 -15.46 22.58
C ASN A 462 -16.75 -15.15 22.97
N GLU A 463 -16.52 -13.97 23.55
CA GLU A 463 -15.20 -13.48 24.02
C GLU A 463 -14.16 -13.16 22.93
N THR A 464 -14.50 -13.31 21.65
CA THR A 464 -13.62 -12.98 20.53
C THR A 464 -14.16 -11.82 19.69
N THR A 465 -13.28 -10.88 19.38
CA THR A 465 -13.57 -9.75 18.50
C THR A 465 -13.38 -10.13 17.03
N TYR A 466 -14.42 -9.93 16.22
CA TYR A 466 -14.42 -10.16 14.79
C TYR A 466 -14.61 -8.85 13.99
N ILE A 467 -14.07 -8.85 12.77
CA ILE A 467 -14.43 -7.90 11.71
C ILE A 467 -15.66 -8.48 10.99
N GLN A 468 -16.76 -7.74 10.96
CA GLN A 468 -17.93 -8.12 10.17
C GLN A 468 -17.76 -7.63 8.72
N ILE A 469 -17.91 -8.52 7.75
CA ILE A 469 -17.71 -8.23 6.33
C ILE A 469 -18.93 -8.63 5.49
N SER A 470 -19.10 -7.97 4.35
CA SER A 470 -20.14 -8.31 3.37
C SER A 470 -19.63 -9.17 2.21
N ALA A 471 -18.32 -9.43 2.13
CA ALA A 471 -17.76 -10.28 1.07
C ALA A 471 -18.30 -11.71 1.22
N PRO A 472 -18.88 -12.31 0.16
CA PRO A 472 -19.32 -13.69 0.21
C PRO A 472 -18.15 -14.64 0.50
N ILE A 473 -18.30 -15.48 1.52
CA ILE A 473 -17.41 -16.60 1.79
C ILE A 473 -18.24 -17.88 1.90
N SER A 474 -17.61 -19.05 1.82
CA SER A 474 -18.29 -20.34 1.89
C SER A 474 -17.43 -21.34 2.66
N SER A 475 -17.95 -22.53 2.93
CA SER A 475 -17.17 -23.60 3.56
C SER A 475 -15.85 -23.82 2.80
N GLY A 476 -14.74 -23.94 3.53
CA GLY A 476 -13.39 -24.01 2.97
C GLY A 476 -12.68 -22.66 2.78
N SER A 477 -13.39 -21.53 2.86
CA SER A 477 -12.76 -20.20 2.90
C SER A 477 -12.10 -19.90 4.25
N SER A 478 -12.48 -20.58 5.34
CA SER A 478 -11.92 -20.35 6.68
C SER A 478 -10.40 -20.46 6.69
N GLY A 479 -9.72 -19.51 7.31
CA GLY A 479 -8.27 -19.35 7.32
C GLY A 479 -7.69 -18.56 6.14
N GLY A 480 -8.53 -18.18 5.17
CA GLY A 480 -8.16 -17.37 4.00
C GLY A 480 -7.80 -15.92 4.35
N ALA A 481 -7.21 -15.22 3.38
CA ALA A 481 -6.74 -13.85 3.54
C ALA A 481 -7.86 -12.85 3.25
N LEU A 482 -8.19 -11.99 4.23
CA LEU A 482 -8.98 -10.77 4.02
C LEU A 482 -8.02 -9.61 3.82
N VAL A 483 -8.06 -8.97 2.65
CA VAL A 483 -7.11 -7.92 2.27
C VAL A 483 -7.77 -6.57 1.98
N ASP A 484 -7.03 -5.50 2.27
CA ASP A 484 -7.38 -4.13 1.91
C ASP A 484 -7.16 -3.84 0.42
N GLU A 485 -7.49 -2.61 0.02
CA GLU A 485 -7.27 -2.10 -1.33
C GLU A 485 -5.79 -2.02 -1.75
N GLN A 486 -4.84 -2.23 -0.84
CA GLN A 486 -3.41 -2.28 -1.15
C GLN A 486 -2.89 -3.73 -1.21
N GLY A 487 -3.77 -4.71 -1.01
CA GLY A 487 -3.44 -6.14 -0.96
C GLY A 487 -2.66 -6.52 0.30
N LYS A 488 -2.81 -5.76 1.41
CA LYS A 488 -2.28 -6.15 2.73
C LYS A 488 -3.35 -6.91 3.50
N VAL A 489 -2.96 -7.96 4.21
CA VAL A 489 -3.89 -8.78 5.01
C VAL A 489 -4.29 -7.99 6.25
N ILE A 490 -5.59 -7.69 6.37
CA ILE A 490 -6.21 -7.02 7.52
C ILE A 490 -7.03 -7.98 8.40
N GLY A 491 -7.29 -9.21 7.93
CA GLY A 491 -7.95 -10.23 8.73
C GLY A 491 -7.85 -11.63 8.14
N ILE A 492 -8.35 -12.60 8.90
CA ILE A 492 -8.41 -14.03 8.53
C ILE A 492 -9.87 -14.46 8.51
N THR A 493 -10.40 -14.83 7.35
CA THR A 493 -11.83 -15.21 7.21
C THR A 493 -12.14 -16.44 8.05
N ALA A 494 -13.19 -16.42 8.89
CA ALA A 494 -13.38 -17.44 9.92
C ALA A 494 -14.80 -18.06 9.97
N ALA A 495 -15.86 -17.25 9.92
CA ALA A 495 -17.23 -17.74 10.18
C ALA A 495 -18.29 -17.14 9.24
N VAL A 496 -19.33 -17.94 9.00
CA VAL A 496 -20.56 -17.56 8.27
C VAL A 496 -21.74 -17.77 9.21
N TYR A 497 -22.64 -16.78 9.32
CA TYR A 497 -23.92 -16.98 10.02
C TYR A 497 -24.96 -17.55 9.05
N TYR A 498 -25.28 -18.85 9.19
CA TYR A 498 -26.17 -19.58 8.27
C TYR A 498 -27.65 -19.10 8.28
N GLY A 499 -28.07 -18.33 9.28
CA GLY A 499 -29.42 -17.76 9.38
C GLY A 499 -29.62 -16.39 8.71
N GLY A 500 -28.60 -15.81 8.09
CA GLY A 500 -28.67 -14.46 7.50
C GLY A 500 -27.75 -14.29 6.29
N GLN A 501 -28.28 -13.74 5.19
CA GLN A 501 -27.51 -13.50 3.97
C GLN A 501 -26.45 -12.40 4.22
N ASN A 502 -25.22 -12.62 3.74
CA ASN A 502 -24.09 -11.67 3.81
C ASN A 502 -23.64 -11.26 5.23
N LEU A 503 -23.82 -12.15 6.22
CA LEU A 503 -23.26 -11.99 7.56
C LEU A 503 -22.03 -12.90 7.72
N ASN A 504 -20.87 -12.35 7.35
CA ASN A 504 -19.58 -13.05 7.36
C ASN A 504 -18.59 -12.37 8.29
N PHE A 505 -17.62 -13.13 8.80
CA PHE A 505 -16.69 -12.66 9.82
C PHE A 505 -15.23 -13.04 9.52
N ALA A 506 -14.32 -12.17 9.96
CA ALA A 506 -12.88 -12.41 9.94
C ALA A 506 -12.24 -12.04 11.28
N VAL A 507 -11.21 -12.78 11.69
CA VAL A 507 -10.40 -12.47 12.87
C VAL A 507 -9.42 -11.33 12.50
N PRO A 508 -9.32 -10.24 13.29
CA PRO A 508 -8.41 -9.14 13.02
C PRO A 508 -6.93 -9.57 12.95
N ILE A 509 -6.19 -9.08 11.94
CA ILE A 509 -4.79 -9.51 11.75
C ILE A 509 -3.87 -9.15 12.91
N ASN A 510 -4.18 -8.09 13.66
CA ASN A 510 -3.35 -7.64 14.77
C ASN A 510 -3.31 -8.65 15.93
N LEU A 511 -4.27 -9.58 16.01
CA LEU A 511 -4.25 -10.69 16.96
C LEU A 511 -3.21 -11.76 16.58
N LEU A 512 -2.91 -11.92 15.28
CA LEU A 512 -1.90 -12.85 14.78
C LEU A 512 -0.46 -12.32 14.96
N THR A 513 -0.25 -11.02 14.79
CA THR A 513 1.09 -10.40 14.80
C THR A 513 1.99 -10.81 15.98
N PRO A 514 1.54 -10.77 17.26
CA PRO A 514 2.38 -11.21 18.38
C PRO A 514 2.75 -12.71 18.32
N MET A 515 1.85 -13.55 17.81
CA MET A 515 2.03 -15.01 17.71
C MET A 515 3.15 -15.40 16.71
N LEU A 516 3.49 -14.54 15.75
CA LEU A 516 4.52 -14.81 14.72
C LEU A 516 5.92 -15.08 15.31
N SER A 517 6.17 -14.55 16.53
CA SER A 517 7.41 -14.71 17.28
C SER A 517 7.45 -15.94 18.18
N GLU A 518 6.31 -16.58 18.40
CA GLU A 518 6.19 -17.78 19.23
C GLU A 518 6.67 -19.04 18.51
N ASN A 519 7.09 -20.03 19.31
CA ASN A 519 7.51 -21.32 18.80
C ASN A 519 7.31 -22.41 19.86
N ILE A 520 6.07 -22.88 20.03
CA ILE A 520 5.75 -24.00 20.92
C ILE A 520 6.28 -25.34 20.39
N ASN A 521 6.57 -25.41 19.08
CA ASN A 521 7.19 -26.56 18.39
C ASN A 521 6.49 -27.91 18.62
N LYS A 522 5.16 -27.91 18.65
CA LYS A 522 4.32 -29.11 18.83
C LYS A 522 3.86 -29.70 17.51
N THR A 523 3.61 -31.00 17.45
CA THR A 523 2.89 -31.67 16.36
C THR A 523 1.38 -31.50 16.54
N LEU A 524 0.59 -31.77 15.50
CA LEU A 524 -0.89 -31.70 15.58
C LEU A 524 -1.46 -32.61 16.69
N PRO A 525 -1.00 -33.88 16.87
CA PRO A 525 -1.44 -34.70 17.98
C PRO A 525 -1.12 -34.14 19.38
N GLU A 526 -0.03 -33.37 19.50
CA GLU A 526 0.42 -32.79 20.78
C GLU A 526 -0.38 -31.54 21.21
N ILE A 527 -1.23 -31.00 20.32
CA ILE A 527 -2.14 -29.88 20.62
C ILE A 527 -3.61 -30.28 20.65
N LEU A 528 -3.92 -31.57 20.47
CA LEU A 528 -5.27 -32.09 20.66
C LEU A 528 -5.74 -31.75 22.09
N PRO A 529 -7.00 -31.27 22.27
CA PRO A 529 -7.55 -31.03 23.59
C PRO A 529 -7.33 -32.25 24.49
N ALA A 530 -7.03 -32.03 25.78
CA ALA A 530 -6.79 -33.11 26.74
C ALA A 530 -7.95 -34.14 26.80
N VAL A 531 -9.15 -33.72 26.39
CA VAL A 531 -10.32 -34.56 26.20
C VAL A 531 -10.05 -35.69 25.18
N TYR A 532 -9.45 -35.40 24.02
CA TYR A 532 -9.09 -36.42 23.02
C TYR A 532 -7.95 -37.34 23.47
N SER A 533 -7.00 -36.87 24.27
CA SER A 533 -5.96 -37.74 24.84
C SER A 533 -6.52 -38.67 25.92
N VAL A 534 -7.51 -38.24 26.70
CA VAL A 534 -8.27 -39.11 27.62
C VAL A 534 -9.04 -40.18 26.86
N PHE A 535 -9.73 -39.83 25.77
CA PHE A 535 -10.50 -40.80 24.98
C PHE A 535 -9.61 -41.75 24.16
N ALA A 536 -8.46 -41.30 23.64
CA ALA A 536 -7.48 -42.17 23.00
C ALA A 536 -6.80 -43.13 24.00
N ASN A 537 -6.50 -42.65 25.21
CA ASN A 537 -6.02 -43.51 26.31
C ASN A 537 -7.09 -44.51 26.74
N MET A 538 -8.37 -44.11 26.77
CA MET A 538 -9.48 -45.00 27.08
C MET A 538 -9.70 -46.05 25.99
N ALA A 539 -9.63 -45.68 24.71
CA ALA A 539 -9.69 -46.63 23.60
C ALA A 539 -8.60 -47.69 23.70
N SER A 540 -7.37 -47.24 23.96
CA SER A 540 -6.21 -48.11 24.16
C SER A 540 -6.39 -49.01 25.39
N TYR A 541 -6.98 -48.49 26.46
CA TYR A 541 -7.29 -49.28 27.65
C TYR A 541 -8.34 -50.36 27.35
N ILE A 542 -9.45 -50.00 26.72
CA ILE A 542 -10.51 -50.95 26.35
C ILE A 542 -9.92 -52.04 25.43
N GLN A 543 -9.15 -51.65 24.42
CA GLN A 543 -8.51 -52.59 23.50
C GLN A 543 -7.52 -53.53 24.20
N ASN A 544 -6.77 -53.05 25.20
CA ASN A 544 -5.77 -53.87 25.90
C ASN A 544 -6.37 -54.76 26.99
N ALA A 545 -7.36 -54.27 27.73
CA ALA A 545 -7.97 -54.99 28.84
C ALA A 545 -9.14 -55.88 28.39
N TYR A 546 -9.84 -55.49 27.32
CA TYR A 546 -11.07 -56.10 26.81
C TYR A 546 -11.01 -56.36 25.29
N GLY A 547 -9.83 -56.40 24.69
CA GLY A 547 -9.67 -56.80 23.29
C GLY A 547 -9.89 -58.29 23.03
N THR A 548 -10.03 -59.10 24.09
CA THR A 548 -10.32 -60.53 24.00
C THR A 548 -11.29 -60.99 25.10
N ASN A 549 -12.08 -62.02 24.79
CA ASN A 549 -12.94 -62.72 25.74
C ASN A 549 -12.89 -64.23 25.49
N VAL A 550 -12.97 -65.05 26.53
CA VAL A 550 -13.06 -66.51 26.40
C VAL A 550 -14.48 -66.96 26.67
N ILE A 551 -15.19 -67.41 25.64
CA ILE A 551 -16.58 -67.89 25.72
C ILE A 551 -16.61 -69.34 25.28
N ALA A 552 -17.18 -70.21 26.11
CA ALA A 552 -17.25 -71.66 25.86
C ALA A 552 -15.90 -72.32 25.50
N GLY A 553 -14.79 -71.78 26.01
CA GLY A 553 -13.42 -72.26 25.76
C GLY A 553 -12.76 -71.72 24.48
N GLN A 554 -13.47 -70.93 23.68
CA GLN A 554 -12.94 -70.26 22.49
C GLN A 554 -12.56 -68.81 22.82
N THR A 555 -11.43 -68.33 22.29
CA THR A 555 -11.03 -66.92 22.43
C THR A 555 -11.60 -66.09 21.29
N ILE A 556 -12.49 -65.15 21.62
CA ILE A 556 -13.05 -64.16 20.70
C ILE A 556 -12.24 -62.88 20.81
N LYS A 557 -11.84 -62.30 19.67
CA LYS A 557 -11.15 -61.01 19.61
C LYS A 557 -12.13 -59.89 19.32
N TYR A 558 -11.82 -58.68 19.78
CA TYR A 558 -12.62 -57.50 19.56
C TYR A 558 -11.74 -56.34 19.12
N THR A 559 -12.21 -55.58 18.13
CA THR A 559 -11.64 -54.29 17.74
C THR A 559 -12.45 -53.15 18.37
N VAL A 560 -11.75 -52.18 18.94
CA VAL A 560 -12.32 -50.95 19.50
C VAL A 560 -12.06 -49.78 18.56
N ALA A 561 -13.13 -49.13 18.11
CA ALA A 561 -13.07 -47.89 17.34
C ALA A 561 -13.65 -46.73 18.14
N VAL A 562 -13.13 -45.52 17.92
CA VAL A 562 -13.66 -44.29 18.53
C VAL A 562 -14.26 -43.42 17.44
N THR A 563 -15.48 -42.96 17.67
CA THR A 563 -16.16 -42.02 16.78
C THR A 563 -16.66 -40.84 17.60
N ALA A 564 -16.18 -39.65 17.29
CA ALA A 564 -16.73 -38.42 17.85
C ALA A 564 -17.94 -38.02 17.01
N TYR A 565 -19.08 -37.84 17.67
CA TYR A 565 -20.26 -37.26 17.05
C TYR A 565 -20.37 -35.81 17.52
N GLN A 566 -20.24 -34.87 16.59
CA GLN A 566 -20.71 -33.51 16.79
C GLN A 566 -22.18 -33.48 16.40
N GLY A 567 -23.03 -32.92 17.27
CA GLY A 567 -24.44 -32.69 16.97
C GLY A 567 -24.60 -31.93 15.66
N ASN A 568 -25.60 -32.29 14.87
CA ASN A 568 -25.83 -31.67 13.57
C ASN A 568 -26.54 -30.33 13.80
N THR A 569 -26.06 -29.25 13.19
CA THR A 569 -26.53 -27.87 13.45
C THR A 569 -27.92 -27.54 12.90
N ASP A 570 -28.73 -28.55 12.58
CA ASP A 570 -30.04 -28.38 11.96
C ASP A 570 -31.12 -29.14 12.75
N THR A 571 -31.44 -28.63 13.94
CA THR A 571 -32.80 -28.48 14.50
C THR A 571 -32.72 -27.99 15.95
N SER A 572 -33.81 -27.41 16.43
CA SER A 572 -33.93 -26.59 17.64
C SER A 572 -33.80 -27.31 19.00
N HIS A 573 -32.87 -28.26 19.15
CA HIS A 573 -32.55 -28.88 20.43
C HIS A 573 -31.05 -28.81 20.70
N ASP A 574 -30.69 -28.39 21.93
CA ASP A 574 -29.31 -28.41 22.44
C ASP A 574 -28.72 -29.81 22.23
N GLU A 575 -27.68 -29.92 21.39
CA GLU A 575 -26.96 -31.17 21.16
C GLU A 575 -25.52 -31.04 21.66
N SER A 576 -25.26 -31.63 22.83
CA SER A 576 -23.92 -31.84 23.36
C SER A 576 -23.14 -32.82 22.48
N ALA A 577 -21.86 -32.51 22.20
CA ALA A 577 -20.97 -33.45 21.52
C ALA A 577 -20.77 -34.71 22.38
N PHE A 578 -20.87 -35.89 21.78
CA PHE A 578 -20.67 -37.17 22.48
C PHE A 578 -19.65 -38.04 21.76
N ILE A 579 -18.92 -38.84 22.53
CA ILE A 579 -17.93 -39.78 22.01
C ILE A 579 -18.50 -41.19 22.14
N VAL A 580 -18.47 -41.91 21.03
CA VAL A 580 -18.95 -43.28 20.93
C VAL A 580 -17.78 -44.22 20.70
N PHE A 581 -17.62 -45.21 21.58
CA PHE A 581 -16.71 -46.33 21.35
C PHE A 581 -17.50 -47.49 20.76
N THR A 582 -17.07 -48.01 19.62
CA THR A 582 -17.65 -49.19 19.01
C THR A 582 -16.75 -50.39 19.30
N VAL A 583 -17.28 -51.39 20.01
CA VAL A 583 -16.62 -52.68 20.24
C VAL A 583 -17.23 -53.68 19.26
N THR A 584 -16.40 -54.18 18.34
CA THR A 584 -16.83 -55.10 17.27
C THR A 584 -16.13 -56.44 17.44
N PRO A 585 -16.87 -57.57 17.50
CA PRO A 585 -16.26 -58.88 17.51
C PRO A 585 -15.61 -59.18 16.15
N GLU A 586 -14.39 -59.72 16.19
CA GLU A 586 -13.70 -60.27 15.03
C GLU A 586 -14.01 -61.77 14.98
N THR A 587 -15.12 -62.14 14.33
CA THR A 587 -15.62 -63.53 14.32
C THR A 587 -15.65 -64.11 12.93
N ASP A 588 -15.31 -65.39 12.81
CA ASP A 588 -15.76 -66.24 11.70
C ASP A 588 -17.17 -66.83 11.95
N ALA A 589 -17.68 -67.66 11.03
CA ALA A 589 -19.01 -68.24 11.16
C ALA A 589 -19.18 -69.13 12.40
N ALA A 590 -18.14 -69.84 12.83
CA ALA A 590 -18.20 -70.70 14.01
C ALA A 590 -18.14 -69.87 15.31
N GLU A 591 -17.40 -68.77 15.31
CA GLU A 591 -17.29 -67.85 16.44
C GLU A 591 -18.56 -66.98 16.61
N SER A 592 -19.23 -66.64 15.51
CA SER A 592 -20.56 -65.99 15.54
C SER A 592 -21.61 -66.90 16.19
N ASP A 593 -21.65 -68.18 15.81
CA ASP A 593 -22.57 -69.15 16.40
C ASP A 593 -22.30 -69.34 17.91
N ILE A 594 -21.04 -69.24 18.35
CA ILE A 594 -20.70 -69.30 19.78
C ILE A 594 -21.22 -68.09 20.54
N LEU A 595 -21.11 -66.88 19.98
CA LEU A 595 -21.65 -65.67 20.60
C LEU A 595 -23.17 -65.72 20.73
N ASP A 596 -23.86 -66.20 19.70
CA ASP A 596 -25.32 -66.33 19.70
C ASP A 596 -25.80 -67.36 20.74
N ASN A 597 -25.15 -68.53 20.79
CA ASN A 597 -25.52 -69.61 21.72
C ASN A 597 -25.12 -69.35 23.18
N HIS A 598 -24.15 -68.46 23.41
CA HIS A 598 -23.64 -68.09 24.74
C HIS A 598 -23.79 -66.60 25.04
N PHE A 599 -24.83 -65.96 24.50
CA PHE A 599 -25.05 -64.52 24.61
C PHE A 599 -25.04 -63.98 26.04
N ASN A 600 -25.53 -64.74 27.02
CA ASN A 600 -25.48 -64.36 28.44
C ASN A 600 -24.04 -64.20 28.96
N ALA A 601 -23.11 -65.05 28.55
CA ALA A 601 -21.69 -64.94 28.95
C ALA A 601 -21.03 -63.71 28.30
N TYR A 602 -21.43 -63.38 27.08
CA TYR A 602 -21.03 -62.16 26.39
C TYR A 602 -21.56 -60.90 27.10
N LEU A 603 -22.84 -60.88 27.50
CA LEU A 603 -23.42 -59.77 28.26
C LEU A 603 -22.73 -59.53 29.60
N VAL A 604 -22.44 -60.59 30.37
CA VAL A 604 -21.72 -60.48 31.65
C VAL A 604 -20.34 -59.85 31.47
N TRP A 605 -19.66 -60.20 30.38
CA TRP A 605 -18.36 -59.61 30.05
C TRP A 605 -18.48 -58.11 29.69
N LEU A 606 -19.49 -57.74 28.88
CA LEU A 606 -19.78 -56.33 28.59
C LEU A 606 -20.13 -55.54 29.85
N GLU A 607 -20.96 -56.08 30.73
CA GLU A 607 -21.28 -55.46 32.02
C GLU A 607 -20.05 -55.28 32.90
N THR A 608 -19.13 -56.25 32.90
CA THR A 608 -17.86 -56.14 33.63
C THR A 608 -17.01 -54.99 33.10
N MET A 609 -16.89 -54.90 31.77
CA MET A 609 -16.20 -53.80 31.10
C MET A 609 -16.84 -52.45 31.43
N LEU A 610 -18.17 -52.33 31.35
CA LEU A 610 -18.89 -51.09 31.67
C LEU A 610 -18.67 -50.64 33.12
N ASN A 611 -18.75 -51.57 34.09
CA ASN A 611 -18.54 -51.27 35.51
C ASN A 611 -17.10 -50.81 35.81
N ASP A 612 -16.11 -51.42 35.16
CA ASP A 612 -14.71 -51.00 35.27
C ASP A 612 -14.48 -49.62 34.67
N LEU A 613 -15.06 -49.34 33.49
CA LEU A 613 -15.01 -48.00 32.89
C LEU A 613 -15.68 -46.94 33.77
N GLN A 614 -16.86 -47.23 34.32
CA GLN A 614 -17.57 -46.32 35.25
C GLN A 614 -16.80 -46.08 36.55
N THR A 615 -16.01 -47.06 37.00
CA THR A 615 -15.15 -46.92 38.20
C THR A 615 -13.89 -46.12 37.89
N ARG A 616 -13.31 -46.33 36.70
CA ARG A 616 -12.04 -45.74 36.28
C ARG A 616 -12.19 -44.30 35.79
N TYR A 617 -13.33 -43.97 35.19
CA TYR A 617 -13.63 -42.65 34.63
C TYR A 617 -14.85 -42.07 35.37
N SER A 618 -14.78 -40.80 35.77
CA SER A 618 -15.80 -40.16 36.62
C SER A 618 -17.22 -40.30 36.06
N SER A 619 -18.22 -40.50 36.93
CA SER A 619 -19.62 -40.72 36.59
C SER A 619 -20.26 -39.65 35.69
N ASN A 620 -19.70 -38.44 35.65
CA ASN A 620 -20.23 -37.33 34.87
C ASN A 620 -19.73 -37.32 33.40
N VAL A 621 -18.92 -38.31 33.01
CA VAL A 621 -18.37 -38.42 31.64
C VAL A 621 -18.93 -39.67 30.93
N PHE A 622 -19.38 -40.68 31.67
CA PHE A 622 -19.91 -41.94 31.13
C PHE A 622 -21.44 -41.95 31.17
N SER A 623 -22.07 -42.09 30.00
CA SER A 623 -23.52 -41.94 29.84
C SER A 623 -24.25 -43.26 29.63
N GLY A 624 -23.52 -44.32 29.29
CA GLY A 624 -24.04 -45.68 29.20
C GLY A 624 -23.49 -46.49 28.02
N GLY A 625 -24.10 -47.63 27.76
CA GLY A 625 -23.82 -48.44 26.57
C GLY A 625 -25.10 -48.98 25.95
N MET A 626 -25.11 -49.14 24.63
CA MET A 626 -26.22 -49.72 23.89
C MET A 626 -25.72 -50.77 22.91
N TYR A 627 -26.53 -51.83 22.72
CA TYR A 627 -26.26 -52.86 21.72
C TYR A 627 -27.12 -52.60 20.48
N TYR A 628 -26.50 -52.57 19.30
CA TYR A 628 -27.21 -52.42 18.03
C TYR A 628 -26.52 -53.21 16.93
N GLY A 629 -27.25 -54.17 16.35
CA GLY A 629 -26.70 -55.09 15.34
C GLY A 629 -25.71 -56.08 15.95
N ASP A 630 -24.51 -56.15 15.38
CA ASP A 630 -23.35 -56.92 15.84
C ASP A 630 -22.36 -56.08 16.65
N LYS A 631 -22.74 -54.85 17.01
CA LYS A 631 -21.87 -53.84 17.63
C LYS A 631 -22.36 -53.42 18.99
N PHE A 632 -21.41 -53.16 19.86
CA PHE A 632 -21.67 -52.52 21.14
C PHE A 632 -21.13 -51.10 21.15
N TYR A 633 -21.99 -50.15 21.50
CA TYR A 633 -21.71 -48.72 21.51
C TYR A 633 -21.61 -48.24 22.95
N ILE A 634 -20.51 -47.57 23.30
CA ILE A 634 -20.28 -46.98 24.63
C ILE A 634 -20.29 -45.47 24.48
N ILE A 635 -21.12 -44.77 25.24
CA ILE A 635 -21.38 -43.34 25.07
C ILE A 635 -20.76 -42.57 26.23
N PHE A 636 -20.02 -41.54 25.90
CA PHE A 636 -19.46 -40.57 26.84
C PHE A 636 -19.89 -39.16 26.46
N ASP A 637 -20.44 -38.40 27.40
CA ASP A 637 -20.80 -37.00 27.21
C ASP A 637 -19.57 -36.09 27.38
N ASN A 638 -19.41 -35.11 26.48
CA ASN A 638 -18.54 -33.96 26.74
C ASN A 638 -19.28 -32.97 27.64
N TRP A 639 -19.27 -33.22 28.95
CA TRP A 639 -20.07 -32.47 29.92
C TRP A 639 -19.55 -31.04 30.16
N ASP A 640 -20.42 -30.04 29.97
CA ASP A 640 -20.23 -28.64 30.40
C ASP A 640 -21.05 -28.27 31.66
N GLY A 641 -22.00 -29.09 32.10
CA GLY A 641 -22.73 -28.79 33.34
C GLY A 641 -24.17 -29.29 33.40
N SER A 642 -24.81 -29.60 32.28
CA SER A 642 -26.27 -29.81 32.26
C SER A 642 -26.68 -31.27 32.06
N VAL A 643 -27.52 -31.76 32.98
CA VAL A 643 -28.11 -33.11 32.96
C VAL A 643 -29.28 -33.11 31.96
N GLN A 644 -29.34 -34.07 31.02
CA GLN A 644 -30.61 -34.43 30.37
C GLN A 644 -30.77 -35.96 30.25
N TYR A 645 -32.02 -36.40 30.44
CA TYR A 645 -32.43 -37.80 30.35
C TYR A 645 -32.85 -38.15 28.92
N TRP A 646 -32.50 -39.35 28.44
CA TRP A 646 -32.97 -39.88 27.16
C TRP A 646 -34.02 -41.00 27.38
N TYR A 647 -35.06 -41.01 26.53
CA TYR A 647 -36.09 -42.04 26.41
C TYR A 647 -35.87 -42.91 25.17
#